data_AF-V5ESV2-F1
#
_entry.id   AF-V5ESV2-F1
#
_cell.length_a   1.000
_cell.length_b   1.000
_cell.length_c   1.000
_cell.angle_alpha   90.00
_cell.angle_beta   90.00
_cell.angle_gamma   90.00
#
_symmetry.space_group_name_H-M   'P 1'
#
loop_
_entity.id
_entity.type
_entity.pdbx_description
1 polymer ?
#
loop_
_entity_poly.entity_id
_entity_poly.type
_entity_poly.pdbx_seq_one_letter_code
_entity_poly.pdbx_strand_id
1 'polypeptide(L)'
;MVARPRRPLISLEAQLQQLTLFSDLDADAENLEQLGPIIKSLDEARQQDAFLRHLKTFVREKDREIEAVCDANHTEFVDAVDKLLKVRTGTVTLKHRIGELNEDVQAGGSSLGGKKRQLLETQRTAANVGEAIAALQVCLRVLDMANRADGLIADKKYYAALRSLQELENVHLRGLLHHEFARHMLDGIPQMRGQVKAAVTREMKEWLFEVREKSRTVGQLALETMENRQKRWRVKTQRDPLLRLAKVNSAIELVVNERAEHNFVDNDRVSIDFRPLYQCIHIYDALDLREELQSSYHEDRRAQANLLLTQGLTFDAANSTFPPLLEEMVGFFLVEHHVLQTTPSGFRSEAEVDDLWDTMCSRVCDIVSLALRECRDTKVYISAKAAIQVFIQTLEGYSFPVAKLNSLLLTLFERYAQLLRDRFSRDFQQAMRETQHQPMIVSNADELSKVLSVAWLKPGDEGLLRNSQFPLSLPFSQTYPLCCMDIRNLVDQYYHFSDGFAFTREIDEILSKSLDSLLIQQVSNGIRQSLSSTEVNLPQIAQIVVNAEHFNLACVQIEALLERMRAGEGRGGGVRLDASRHFVATLRIAEDKINGAFAGKLDQFLGLAEYDFAPPTMRATAPTAAGSPWLQDTLEWLHTMMESVLVLLPAQVREKVYTAAYAHLTSCLVDKHLLSPDTTAVNAGGLQVLNADIGYLATNAEKDGVEAGVFAPTKQLLEVVLREKVGEYVQGLQTGRGREEWAKLDGRRLVGLLERLGRGARGGEEAARRQRERETLVRALQGGLRRM
;
A
#
# COMPACT_ATOMS: atom_id res chain seq x y z
N MET A 1 161.74 35.34 146.32
CA MET A 1 160.35 35.68 145.94
C MET A 1 160.37 36.23 144.52
N VAL A 2 159.49 35.74 143.64
CA VAL A 2 158.72 36.50 142.62
C VAL A 2 158.06 35.46 141.69
N ALA A 3 156.74 35.55 141.60
CA ALA A 3 155.84 34.64 140.90
C ALA A 3 155.97 34.73 139.37
N ARG A 4 155.92 33.59 138.68
CA ARG A 4 155.79 33.51 137.22
C ARG A 4 154.35 33.90 136.80
N PRO A 5 154.14 34.81 135.83
CA PRO A 5 152.81 35.17 135.37
C PRO A 5 152.18 34.03 134.54
N ARG A 6 150.92 33.73 134.86
CA ARG A 6 150.06 32.76 134.15
C ARG A 6 149.75 33.29 132.75
N ARG A 7 149.94 32.44 131.74
CA ARG A 7 149.57 32.70 130.32
C ARG A 7 148.10 32.33 130.07
N PRO A 8 147.39 33.04 129.18
CA PRO A 8 145.96 32.85 128.96
C PRO A 8 145.67 31.53 128.21
N LEU A 9 144.70 30.77 128.70
CA LEU A 9 144.14 29.59 128.01
C LEU A 9 143.06 30.08 127.03
N ILE A 10 143.16 29.70 125.77
CA ILE A 10 142.17 30.05 124.74
C ILE A 10 141.11 28.95 124.72
N SER A 11 139.82 29.33 124.67
CA SER A 11 138.71 28.37 124.59
C SER A 11 138.62 27.75 123.19
N LEU A 12 138.80 26.43 123.10
CA LEU A 12 138.78 25.66 121.84
C LEU A 12 137.39 25.63 121.19
N GLU A 13 136.32 25.69 122.00
CA GLU A 13 134.93 25.60 121.55
C GLU A 13 134.48 26.90 120.85
N ALA A 14 134.94 28.05 121.34
CA ALA A 14 134.65 29.36 120.75
C ALA A 14 135.31 29.54 119.36
N GLN A 15 136.52 29.01 119.18
CA GLN A 15 137.22 29.05 117.88
C GLN A 15 136.57 28.12 116.84
N LEU A 16 136.03 26.98 117.27
CA LEU A 16 135.30 26.05 116.40
C LEU A 16 133.95 26.64 115.97
N GLN A 17 133.25 27.31 116.90
CA GLN A 17 132.00 28.04 116.58
C GLN A 17 132.22 29.21 115.61
N GLN A 18 133.34 29.94 115.74
CA GLN A 18 133.70 30.95 114.73
C GLN A 18 133.84 30.31 113.35
N LEU A 19 134.57 29.20 113.21
CA LEU A 19 134.70 28.49 111.93
C LEU A 19 133.34 28.04 111.35
N THR A 20 132.39 27.60 112.18
CA THR A 20 131.07 27.13 111.71
C THR A 20 130.10 28.25 111.37
N LEU A 21 130.16 29.40 112.06
CA LEU A 21 129.26 30.54 111.79
C LEU A 21 129.57 31.21 110.44
N PHE A 22 130.75 30.98 109.85
CA PHE A 22 131.16 31.58 108.59
C PHE A 22 130.97 30.67 107.36
N SER A 23 130.64 29.39 107.51
CA SER A 23 130.45 28.51 106.32
C SER A 23 129.07 28.62 105.68
N ASP A 24 128.12 29.29 106.32
CA ASP A 24 126.73 29.35 105.84
C ASP A 24 126.48 30.45 104.79
N LEU A 25 127.51 31.16 104.32
CA LEU A 25 127.37 32.18 103.28
C LEU A 25 128.49 32.08 102.24
N ASP A 26 128.11 31.70 101.02
CA ASP A 26 128.95 31.60 99.81
C ASP A 26 129.87 32.83 99.60
N ALA A 27 131.18 32.66 99.84
CA ALA A 27 132.26 33.47 99.25
C ALA A 27 133.64 32.80 99.47
N ASP A 28 134.19 32.22 98.40
CA ASP A 28 135.43 31.40 98.42
C ASP A 28 136.75 32.17 98.69
N ALA A 29 136.74 33.50 98.84
CA ALA A 29 137.98 34.28 98.84
C ALA A 29 138.32 35.00 100.17
N GLU A 30 137.34 35.48 100.95
CA GLU A 30 137.62 36.29 102.16
C GLU A 30 137.87 35.44 103.43
N ASN A 31 137.45 34.17 103.41
CA ASN A 31 137.51 33.28 104.58
C ASN A 31 138.93 32.76 104.91
N LEU A 32 139.83 32.73 103.92
CA LEU A 32 141.18 32.20 104.09
C LEU A 32 142.14 33.18 104.78
N GLU A 33 141.94 34.50 104.64
CA GLU A 33 142.80 35.50 105.30
C GLU A 33 142.62 35.50 106.84
N GLN A 34 141.46 35.06 107.34
CA GLN A 34 141.14 35.04 108.77
C GLN A 34 141.59 33.76 109.51
N LEU A 35 142.08 32.75 108.78
CA LEU A 35 142.68 31.53 109.37
C LEU A 35 144.05 31.80 109.99
N GLY A 36 144.82 32.75 109.44
CA GLY A 36 146.17 33.10 109.92
C GLY A 36 146.22 33.48 111.41
N PRO A 37 145.38 34.42 111.89
CA PRO A 37 145.32 34.81 113.30
C PRO A 37 144.92 33.66 114.23
N ILE A 38 143.98 32.81 113.82
CA ILE A 38 143.49 31.68 114.62
C ILE A 38 144.60 30.64 114.78
N ILE A 39 145.26 30.25 113.69
CA ILE A 39 146.39 29.30 113.70
C ILE A 39 147.55 29.86 114.54
N LYS A 40 147.87 31.17 114.41
CA LYS A 40 148.91 31.81 115.21
C LYS A 40 148.58 31.82 116.70
N SER A 41 147.32 32.12 117.08
CA SER A 41 146.87 32.09 118.47
C SER A 41 146.93 30.68 119.07
N LEU A 42 146.61 29.65 118.28
CA LEU A 42 146.69 28.24 118.67
C LEU A 42 148.13 27.74 118.83
N ASP A 43 149.05 28.21 117.99
CA ASP A 43 150.48 27.88 118.07
C ASP A 43 151.16 28.57 119.27
N GLU A 44 150.86 29.85 119.51
CA GLU A 44 151.33 30.59 120.70
C GLU A 44 150.84 29.95 122.01
N ALA A 45 149.64 29.35 122.01
CA ALA A 45 149.08 28.59 123.13
C ALA A 45 149.53 27.11 123.20
N ARG A 46 150.21 26.58 122.17
CA ARG A 46 150.59 25.15 122.01
C ARG A 46 149.43 24.14 122.16
N GLN A 47 148.22 24.49 121.74
CA GLN A 47 147.02 23.62 121.88
C GLN A 47 146.56 22.95 120.56
N GLN A 48 147.46 22.81 119.58
CA GLN A 48 147.16 22.32 118.22
C GLN A 48 146.56 20.90 118.17
N ASP A 49 147.20 19.93 118.84
CA ASP A 49 146.74 18.53 118.83
C ASP A 49 145.41 18.32 119.57
N ALA A 50 145.07 19.22 120.51
CA ALA A 50 143.79 19.19 121.21
C ALA A 50 142.67 19.71 120.31
N PHE A 51 142.91 20.81 119.58
CA PHE A 51 141.96 21.36 118.61
C PHE A 51 141.69 20.38 117.47
N LEU A 52 142.72 19.77 116.87
CA LEU A 52 142.56 18.78 115.80
C LEU A 52 141.73 17.56 116.22
N ARG A 53 141.87 17.11 117.47
CA ARG A 53 141.03 16.03 117.99
C ARG A 53 139.58 16.46 118.13
N HIS A 54 139.31 17.66 118.63
CA HIS A 54 137.95 18.19 118.74
C HIS A 54 137.29 18.41 117.38
N LEU A 55 138.05 18.92 116.40
CA LEU A 55 137.59 19.07 115.02
C LEU A 55 137.26 17.70 114.40
N LYS A 56 138.11 16.68 114.60
CA LYS A 56 137.81 15.31 114.13
C LYS A 56 136.57 14.71 114.78
N THR A 57 136.32 14.99 116.06
CA THR A 57 135.08 14.55 116.73
C THR A 57 133.86 15.26 116.16
N PHE A 58 133.94 16.57 115.92
CA PHE A 58 132.86 17.34 115.31
C PHE A 58 132.53 16.89 113.88
N VAL A 59 133.56 16.64 113.04
CA VAL A 59 133.36 16.09 111.68
C VAL A 59 132.61 14.76 111.74
N ARG A 60 132.98 13.86 112.65
CA ARG A 60 132.29 12.58 112.82
C ARG A 60 130.84 12.72 113.28
N GLU A 61 130.53 13.69 114.13
CA GLU A 61 129.14 13.97 114.52
C GLU A 61 128.32 14.47 113.33
N LYS A 62 128.89 15.38 112.52
CA LYS A 62 128.20 15.92 111.34
C LYS A 62 128.04 14.91 110.22
N ASP A 63 129.04 14.07 109.97
CA ASP A 63 128.92 12.95 109.02
C ASP A 63 127.77 12.03 109.42
N ARG A 64 127.63 11.75 110.73
CA ARG A 64 126.56 10.89 111.25
C ARG A 64 125.18 11.53 111.16
N GLU A 65 125.10 12.86 111.32
CA GLU A 65 123.85 13.62 111.13
C GLU A 65 123.43 13.64 109.65
N ILE A 66 124.39 13.78 108.72
CA ILE A 66 124.14 13.72 107.27
C ILE A 66 123.70 12.31 106.87
N GLU A 67 124.34 11.25 107.35
CA GLU A 67 123.93 9.86 107.08
C GLU A 67 122.48 9.61 107.54
N ALA A 68 122.10 10.10 108.73
CA ALA A 68 120.73 9.94 109.24
C ALA A 68 119.68 10.66 108.37
N VAL A 69 119.99 11.85 107.84
CA VAL A 69 119.07 12.60 106.96
C VAL A 69 118.97 11.95 105.56
N CYS A 70 120.09 11.47 105.02
CA CYS A 70 120.11 10.76 103.74
C CYS A 70 119.33 9.44 103.81
N ASP A 71 119.50 8.65 104.88
CA ASP A 71 118.76 7.40 105.05
C ASP A 71 117.25 7.62 105.22
N ALA A 72 116.83 8.73 105.84
CA ALA A 72 115.42 9.04 106.00
C ALA A 72 114.71 9.41 104.69
N ASN A 73 115.39 10.08 103.75
CA ASN A 73 114.74 10.73 102.60
C ASN A 73 115.09 10.14 101.21
N HIS A 74 116.04 9.20 101.10
CA HIS A 74 116.47 8.65 99.81
C HIS A 74 115.33 7.92 99.07
N THR A 75 114.49 7.19 99.80
CA THR A 75 113.43 6.34 99.22
C THR A 75 112.34 7.19 98.55
N GLU A 76 111.91 8.27 99.19
CA GLU A 76 110.87 9.16 98.64
C GLU A 76 111.32 9.88 97.36
N PHE A 77 112.60 10.26 97.26
CA PHE A 77 113.13 10.93 96.07
C PHE A 77 113.19 9.99 94.85
N VAL A 78 113.64 8.75 95.04
CA VAL A 78 113.68 7.75 93.96
C VAL A 78 112.27 7.45 93.45
N ASP A 79 111.30 7.33 94.36
CA ASP A 79 109.89 7.13 94.00
C ASP A 79 109.29 8.31 93.21
N ALA A 80 109.69 9.55 93.52
CA ALA A 80 109.23 10.73 92.78
C ALA A 80 109.80 10.80 91.35
N VAL A 81 111.08 10.46 91.17
CA VAL A 81 111.72 10.39 89.85
C VAL A 81 111.10 9.28 88.99
N ASP A 82 110.83 8.11 89.58
CA ASP A 82 110.18 7.00 88.88
C ASP A 82 108.73 7.35 88.46
N LYS A 83 107.99 8.08 89.32
CA LYS A 83 106.67 8.63 88.96
C LYS A 83 106.73 9.61 87.78
N LEU A 84 107.71 10.49 87.71
CA LEU A 84 107.87 11.43 86.59
C LEU A 84 108.22 10.73 85.27
N LEU A 85 109.06 9.70 85.32
CA LEU A 85 109.38 8.88 84.14
C LEU A 85 108.13 8.12 83.64
N LYS A 86 107.31 7.58 84.55
CA LYS A 86 106.01 6.95 84.23
C LYS A 86 105.01 7.93 83.61
N VAL A 87 104.96 9.19 84.07
CA VAL A 87 104.10 10.21 83.46
C VAL A 87 104.60 10.57 82.06
N ARG A 88 105.92 10.72 81.85
CA ARG A 88 106.48 11.00 80.52
C ARG A 88 106.15 9.90 79.51
N THR A 89 106.29 8.63 79.89
CA THR A 89 105.91 7.50 79.02
C THR A 89 104.39 7.46 78.79
N GLY A 90 103.58 7.78 79.80
CA GLY A 90 102.14 7.97 79.67
C GLY A 90 101.74 9.06 78.66
N THR A 91 102.43 10.20 78.64
CA THR A 91 102.13 11.30 77.71
C THR A 91 102.51 10.96 76.26
N VAL A 92 103.63 10.25 76.06
CA VAL A 92 104.04 9.80 74.71
C VAL A 92 103.06 8.76 74.15
N THR A 93 102.64 7.81 74.98
CA THR A 93 101.63 6.81 74.57
C THR A 93 100.27 7.45 74.31
N LEU A 94 99.87 8.46 75.09
CA LEU A 94 98.65 9.23 74.84
C LEU A 94 98.72 10.01 73.51
N LYS A 95 99.85 10.65 73.20
CA LYS A 95 100.05 11.34 71.92
C LYS A 95 99.92 10.38 70.74
N HIS A 96 100.49 9.18 70.86
CA HIS A 96 100.36 8.16 69.82
C HIS A 96 98.90 7.73 69.64
N ARG A 97 98.19 7.44 70.75
CA ARG A 97 96.75 7.12 70.73
C ARG A 97 95.88 8.23 70.14
N ILE A 98 96.20 9.51 70.37
CA ILE A 98 95.48 10.64 69.75
C ILE A 98 95.74 10.68 68.24
N GLY A 99 96.97 10.38 67.80
CA GLY A 99 97.30 10.24 66.39
C GLY A 99 96.53 9.11 65.71
N GLU A 100 96.57 7.91 66.29
CA GLU A 100 95.80 6.75 65.83
C GLU A 100 94.30 7.06 65.79
N LEU A 101 93.74 7.65 66.86
CA LEU A 101 92.33 8.01 66.91
C LEU A 101 91.96 9.05 65.84
N ASN A 102 92.84 10.02 65.56
CA ASN A 102 92.59 11.01 64.51
C ASN A 102 92.61 10.36 63.11
N GLU A 103 93.55 9.45 62.85
CA GLU A 103 93.59 8.68 61.61
C GLU A 103 92.32 7.81 61.47
N ASP A 104 91.90 7.13 62.54
CA ASP A 104 90.67 6.33 62.57
C ASP A 104 89.42 7.18 62.33
N VAL A 105 89.34 8.38 62.93
CA VAL A 105 88.22 9.31 62.73
C VAL A 105 88.20 9.88 61.32
N GLN A 106 89.37 10.20 60.73
CA GLN A 106 89.45 10.68 59.34
C GLN A 106 89.14 9.58 58.32
N ALA A 107 89.63 8.36 58.55
CA ALA A 107 89.31 7.19 57.75
C ALA A 107 87.81 6.85 57.85
N GLY A 108 87.26 6.84 59.08
CA GLY A 108 85.84 6.66 59.34
C GLY A 108 84.97 7.75 58.70
N GLY A 109 85.37 9.02 58.79
CA GLY A 109 84.68 10.16 58.20
C GLY A 109 84.71 10.15 56.67
N SER A 110 85.85 9.79 56.06
CA SER A 110 85.98 9.66 54.60
C SER A 110 85.18 8.48 54.06
N SER A 111 85.22 7.33 54.75
CA SER A 111 84.41 6.16 54.42
C SER A 111 82.91 6.46 54.56
N LEU A 112 82.50 7.15 55.63
CA LEU A 112 81.12 7.59 55.83
C LEU A 112 80.67 8.60 54.78
N GLY A 113 81.52 9.54 54.39
CA GLY A 113 81.26 10.48 53.31
C GLY A 113 81.08 9.78 51.95
N GLY A 114 81.93 8.78 51.66
CA GLY A 114 81.79 7.91 50.50
C GLY A 114 80.45 7.15 50.51
N LYS A 115 80.12 6.51 51.63
CA LYS A 115 78.83 5.81 51.81
C LYS A 115 77.63 6.76 51.70
N LYS A 116 77.71 7.99 52.21
CA LYS A 116 76.65 9.00 52.07
C LYS A 116 76.46 9.45 50.62
N ARG A 117 77.55 9.60 49.85
CA ARG A 117 77.47 9.94 48.43
C ARG A 117 76.83 8.81 47.63
N GLN A 118 77.22 7.56 47.90
CA GLN A 118 76.55 6.38 47.33
C GLN A 118 75.07 6.30 47.75
N LEU A 119 74.74 6.65 49.00
CA LEU A 119 73.35 6.69 49.46
C LEU A 119 72.52 7.75 48.70
N LEU A 120 73.09 8.93 48.43
CA LEU A 120 72.41 9.98 47.66
C LEU A 120 72.22 9.58 46.19
N GLU A 121 73.24 8.97 45.58
CA GLU A 121 73.12 8.44 44.22
C GLU A 121 72.06 7.33 44.14
N THR A 122 72.05 6.40 45.10
CA THR A 122 71.03 5.36 45.18
C THR A 122 69.64 5.90 45.51
N GLN A 123 69.51 6.96 46.31
CA GLN A 123 68.24 7.66 46.51
C GLN A 123 67.76 8.34 45.23
N ARG A 124 68.66 8.95 44.44
CA ARG A 124 68.31 9.56 43.16
C ARG A 124 67.89 8.51 42.13
N THR A 125 68.60 7.39 42.03
CA THR A 125 68.18 6.29 41.16
C THR A 125 66.85 5.69 41.63
N ALA A 126 66.65 5.52 42.95
CA ALA A 126 65.38 5.06 43.50
C ALA A 126 64.22 6.03 43.19
N ALA A 127 64.45 7.35 43.27
CA ALA A 127 63.46 8.36 42.90
C ALA A 127 63.11 8.30 41.40
N ASN A 128 64.11 8.24 40.53
CA ASN A 128 63.91 8.07 39.08
C ASN A 128 63.17 6.76 38.75
N VAL A 129 63.49 5.67 39.45
CA VAL A 129 62.79 4.38 39.31
C VAL A 129 61.34 4.51 39.79
N GLY A 130 61.10 5.23 40.89
CA GLY A 130 59.75 5.53 41.38
C GLY A 130 58.92 6.32 40.38
N GLU A 131 59.49 7.37 39.78
CA GLU A 131 58.84 8.15 38.71
C GLU A 131 58.55 7.29 37.46
N ALA A 132 59.50 6.44 37.04
CA ALA A 132 59.30 5.53 35.92
C ALA A 132 58.20 4.49 36.19
N ILE A 133 58.14 3.94 37.41
CA ILE A 133 57.07 3.02 37.83
C ILE A 133 55.72 3.73 37.80
N ALA A 134 55.65 4.97 38.32
CA ALA A 134 54.42 5.76 38.30
C ALA A 134 53.94 6.04 36.88
N ALA A 135 54.85 6.42 35.96
CA ALA A 135 54.53 6.63 34.55
C ALA A 135 54.03 5.33 33.88
N LEU A 136 54.72 4.21 34.09
CA LEU A 136 54.30 2.90 33.56
C LEU A 136 52.93 2.47 34.08
N GLN A 137 52.61 2.70 35.36
CA GLN A 137 51.29 2.42 35.93
C GLN A 137 50.17 3.25 35.31
N VAL A 138 50.45 4.49 34.89
CA VAL A 138 49.49 5.31 34.15
C VAL A 138 49.31 4.76 32.73
N CYS A 139 50.39 4.39 32.04
CA CYS A 139 50.33 3.77 30.71
C CYS A 139 49.56 2.44 30.71
N LEU A 140 49.76 1.60 31.73
CA LEU A 140 49.03 0.33 31.89
C LEU A 140 47.52 0.56 32.08
N ARG A 141 47.12 1.53 32.90
CA ARG A 141 45.69 1.87 33.06
C ARG A 141 45.03 2.28 31.73
N VAL A 142 45.77 2.99 30.89
CA VAL A 142 45.32 3.42 29.57
C VAL A 142 45.16 2.22 28.62
N LEU A 143 46.10 1.29 28.64
CA LEU A 143 46.01 0.01 27.89
C LEU A 143 44.85 -0.86 28.39
N ASP A 144 44.63 -0.97 29.70
CA ASP A 144 43.52 -1.71 30.28
C ASP A 144 42.17 -1.12 29.87
N MET A 145 42.06 0.20 29.80
CA MET A 145 40.83 0.87 29.34
C MET A 145 40.59 0.66 27.84
N ALA A 146 41.64 0.63 27.01
CA ALA A 146 41.54 0.29 25.60
C ALA A 146 41.10 -1.18 25.40
N ASN A 147 41.72 -2.12 26.13
CA ASN A 147 41.31 -3.53 26.14
C ASN A 147 39.87 -3.70 26.62
N ARG A 148 39.45 -2.91 27.62
CA ARG A 148 38.06 -2.91 28.08
C ARG A 148 37.11 -2.39 27.00
N ALA A 149 37.49 -1.37 26.23
CA ALA A 149 36.71 -0.90 25.11
C ALA A 149 36.54 -2.00 24.05
N ASP A 150 37.61 -2.72 23.70
CA ASP A 150 37.53 -3.90 22.81
C ASP A 150 36.62 -5.00 23.37
N GLY A 151 36.74 -5.30 24.66
CA GLY A 151 35.83 -6.24 25.33
C GLY A 151 34.36 -5.80 25.27
N LEU A 152 34.08 -4.51 25.43
CA LEU A 152 32.73 -3.95 25.31
C LEU A 152 32.19 -4.02 23.88
N ILE A 153 33.05 -3.88 22.86
CA ILE A 153 32.70 -4.08 21.46
C ILE A 153 32.34 -5.55 21.20
N ALA A 154 33.12 -6.49 21.74
CA ALA A 154 32.84 -7.93 21.64
C ALA A 154 31.54 -8.31 22.36
N ASP A 155 31.25 -7.69 23.50
CA ASP A 155 30.01 -7.84 24.28
C ASP A 155 28.77 -7.17 23.65
N LYS A 156 28.89 -6.54 22.47
CA LYS A 156 27.83 -5.78 21.78
C LYS A 156 27.31 -4.55 22.56
N LYS A 157 28.08 -4.06 23.53
CA LYS A 157 27.75 -2.86 24.33
C LYS A 157 28.33 -1.61 23.69
N TYR A 158 27.87 -1.32 22.46
CA TYR A 158 28.46 -0.29 21.61
C TYR A 158 28.47 1.13 22.21
N TYR A 159 27.40 1.54 22.88
CA TYR A 159 27.33 2.87 23.49
C TYR A 159 28.33 3.02 24.64
N ALA A 160 28.43 1.98 25.48
CA ALA A 160 29.42 1.95 26.56
C ALA A 160 30.85 1.95 26.00
N ALA A 161 31.11 1.22 24.90
CA ALA A 161 32.39 1.23 24.22
C ALA A 161 32.74 2.63 23.69
N LEU A 162 31.81 3.32 23.01
CA LEU A 162 32.02 4.69 22.52
C LEU A 162 32.28 5.67 23.67
N ARG A 163 31.56 5.53 24.79
CA ARG A 163 31.79 6.36 25.98
C ARG A 163 33.17 6.11 26.60
N SER A 164 33.59 4.85 26.69
CA SER A 164 34.94 4.48 27.16
C SER A 164 36.03 5.00 26.21
N LEU A 165 35.81 4.97 24.90
CA LEU A 165 36.73 5.58 23.92
C LEU A 165 36.79 7.10 24.05
N GLN A 166 35.65 7.76 24.29
CA GLN A 166 35.57 9.20 24.53
C GLN A 166 36.30 9.62 25.81
N GLU A 167 36.18 8.81 26.87
CA GLU A 167 36.89 9.00 28.14
C GLU A 167 38.40 8.79 27.98
N LEU A 168 38.79 7.76 27.21
CA LEU A 168 40.18 7.50 26.85
C LEU A 168 40.80 8.71 26.15
N GLU A 169 40.12 9.24 25.13
CA GLU A 169 40.58 10.38 24.32
C GLU A 169 40.71 11.68 25.16
N ASN A 170 39.68 12.00 25.96
CA ASN A 170 39.59 13.32 26.59
C ASN A 170 40.28 13.41 27.95
N VAL A 171 40.29 12.33 28.73
CA VAL A 171 40.76 12.34 30.13
C VAL A 171 42.16 11.75 30.23
N HIS A 172 42.37 10.56 29.66
CA HIS A 172 43.56 9.76 29.96
C HIS A 172 44.69 9.94 28.95
N LEU A 173 44.38 10.17 27.66
CA LEU A 173 45.39 10.34 26.61
C LEU A 173 46.04 11.73 26.60
N ARG A 174 45.31 12.79 26.97
CA ARG A 174 45.84 14.17 26.94
C ARG A 174 47.09 14.36 27.81
N GLY A 175 47.16 13.67 28.95
CA GLY A 175 48.30 13.75 29.87
C GLY A 175 49.54 12.94 29.43
N LEU A 176 49.40 12.07 28.42
CA LEU A 176 50.45 11.13 27.98
C LEU A 176 50.96 11.40 26.57
N LEU A 177 50.53 12.50 25.95
CA LEU A 177 50.88 12.90 24.58
C LEU A 177 52.39 13.03 24.32
N HIS A 178 53.19 13.13 25.37
CA HIS A 178 54.66 13.15 25.29
C HIS A 178 55.26 11.79 24.88
N HIS A 179 54.51 10.69 25.03
CA HIS A 179 54.97 9.35 24.66
C HIS A 179 54.45 8.94 23.27
N GLU A 180 55.29 8.29 22.46
CA GLU A 180 54.95 7.87 21.10
C GLU A 180 53.78 6.86 21.06
N PHE A 181 53.67 5.97 22.05
CA PHE A 181 52.57 5.00 22.11
C PHE A 181 51.19 5.70 22.24
N ALA A 182 51.11 6.82 22.95
CA ALA A 182 49.87 7.57 23.13
C ALA A 182 49.40 8.21 21.82
N ARG A 183 50.33 8.61 20.95
CA ARG A 183 50.03 9.10 19.60
C ARG A 183 49.47 7.98 18.72
N HIS A 184 50.13 6.83 18.69
CA HIS A 184 49.62 5.66 17.96
C HIS A 184 48.24 5.22 18.43
N MET A 185 47.96 5.30 19.73
CA MET A 185 46.64 4.95 20.25
C MET A 185 45.57 5.98 19.90
N LEU A 186 45.91 7.27 19.86
CA LEU A 186 45.04 8.33 19.34
C LEU A 186 44.67 8.09 17.87
N ASP A 187 45.64 7.70 17.05
CA ASP A 187 45.40 7.35 15.64
C ASP A 187 44.54 6.08 15.50
N GLY A 188 44.56 5.19 16.50
CA GLY A 188 43.74 3.98 16.57
C GLY A 188 42.28 4.21 16.98
N ILE A 189 41.97 5.26 17.75
CA ILE A 189 40.59 5.52 18.23
C ILE A 189 39.58 5.68 17.08
N PRO A 190 39.87 6.45 15.99
CA PRO A 190 39.00 6.52 14.83
C PRO A 190 38.74 5.14 14.19
N GLN A 191 39.73 4.25 14.17
CA GLN A 191 39.54 2.88 13.66
C GLN A 191 38.61 2.08 14.57
N MET A 192 38.75 2.17 15.89
CA MET A 192 37.84 1.50 16.84
C MET A 192 36.41 2.04 16.74
N ARG A 193 36.23 3.37 16.57
CA ARG A 193 34.92 3.96 16.26
C ARG A 193 34.34 3.42 14.96
N GLY A 194 35.19 3.27 13.92
CA GLY A 194 34.82 2.65 12.65
C GLY A 194 34.41 1.18 12.80
N GLN A 195 35.08 0.41 13.66
CA GLN A 195 34.71 -0.97 13.98
C GLN A 195 33.35 -1.05 14.68
N VAL A 196 33.07 -0.15 15.64
CA VAL A 196 31.75 -0.03 16.27
C VAL A 196 30.68 0.25 15.23
N LYS A 197 30.90 1.25 14.37
CA LYS A 197 30.00 1.60 13.26
C LYS A 197 29.72 0.36 12.39
N ALA A 198 30.77 -0.30 11.89
CA ALA A 198 30.63 -1.48 11.02
C ALA A 198 29.91 -2.66 11.70
N ALA A 199 30.18 -2.91 12.99
CA ALA A 199 29.52 -3.97 13.74
C ALA A 199 28.02 -3.69 13.90
N VAL A 200 27.66 -2.45 14.24
CA VAL A 200 26.27 -2.01 14.38
C VAL A 200 25.52 -2.04 13.04
N THR A 201 26.15 -1.58 11.95
CA THR A 201 25.57 -1.69 10.60
C THR A 201 25.32 -3.14 10.21
N ARG A 202 26.23 -4.06 10.58
CA ARG A 202 26.06 -5.49 10.30
C ARG A 202 24.85 -6.07 11.05
N GLU A 203 24.72 -5.80 12.34
CA GLU A 203 23.56 -6.26 13.12
C GLU A 203 22.25 -5.70 12.57
N MET A 204 22.26 -4.43 12.14
CA MET A 204 21.11 -3.83 11.48
C MET A 204 20.76 -4.52 10.15
N LYS A 205 21.76 -4.92 9.35
CA LYS A 205 21.54 -5.66 8.10
C LYS A 205 21.06 -7.10 8.33
N GLU A 206 21.56 -7.76 9.38
CA GLU A 206 21.03 -9.06 9.84
C GLU A 206 19.57 -8.93 10.25
N TRP A 207 19.22 -7.85 10.98
CA TRP A 207 17.83 -7.54 11.32
C TRP A 207 16.95 -7.29 10.09
N LEU A 208 17.44 -6.55 9.09
CA LEU A 208 16.72 -6.35 7.82
C LEU A 208 16.42 -7.66 7.08
N PHE A 209 17.29 -8.66 7.22
CA PHE A 209 17.07 -10.00 6.68
C PHE A 209 16.00 -10.76 7.47
N GLU A 210 16.09 -10.76 8.81
CA GLU A 210 15.10 -11.39 9.69
C GLU A 210 13.70 -10.80 9.49
N VAL A 211 13.59 -9.47 9.39
CA VAL A 211 12.36 -8.76 9.09
C VAL A 211 11.76 -9.25 7.77
N ARG A 212 12.59 -9.43 6.74
CA ARG A 212 12.12 -9.91 5.44
C ARG A 212 11.54 -11.32 5.53
N GLU A 213 12.19 -12.24 6.25
CA GLU A 213 11.68 -13.61 6.44
C GLU A 213 10.34 -13.63 7.19
N LYS A 214 10.20 -12.77 8.21
CA LYS A 214 9.00 -12.70 9.05
C LYS A 214 7.86 -11.87 8.44
N SER A 215 8.18 -10.96 7.51
CA SER A 215 7.20 -10.02 6.91
C SER A 215 6.00 -10.75 6.31
N ARG A 216 6.23 -11.84 5.56
CA ARG A 216 5.13 -12.61 4.97
C ARG A 216 4.14 -13.09 6.03
N THR A 217 4.64 -13.67 7.13
CA THR A 217 3.80 -14.18 8.21
C THR A 217 3.03 -13.06 8.91
N VAL A 218 3.66 -11.89 9.09
CA VAL A 218 2.99 -10.68 9.62
C VAL A 218 1.83 -10.27 8.71
N GLY A 219 2.06 -10.20 7.40
CA GLY A 219 1.03 -9.83 6.45
C GLY A 219 -0.08 -10.87 6.32
N GLN A 220 0.25 -12.16 6.36
CA GLN A 220 -0.74 -13.24 6.42
C GLN A 220 -1.64 -13.09 7.64
N LEU A 221 -1.07 -12.88 8.83
CA LEU A 221 -1.86 -12.69 10.06
C LEU A 221 -2.76 -11.44 9.98
N ALA A 222 -2.26 -10.36 9.40
CA ALA A 222 -3.03 -9.14 9.20
C ALA A 222 -4.22 -9.34 8.24
N LEU A 223 -3.99 -9.99 7.09
CA LEU A 223 -5.03 -10.31 6.12
C LEU A 223 -6.07 -11.30 6.68
N GLU A 224 -5.65 -12.37 7.37
CA GLU A 224 -6.55 -13.32 8.04
C GLU A 224 -7.41 -12.64 9.11
N THR A 225 -6.80 -11.78 9.91
CA THR A 225 -7.51 -11.02 10.96
C THR A 225 -8.53 -10.08 10.33
N MET A 226 -8.19 -9.45 9.21
CA MET A 226 -9.08 -8.56 8.48
C MET A 226 -10.26 -9.32 7.84
N GLU A 227 -10.00 -10.48 7.23
CA GLU A 227 -11.06 -11.32 6.68
C GLU A 227 -12.04 -11.79 7.77
N ASN A 228 -11.51 -12.20 8.93
CA ASN A 228 -12.32 -12.56 10.09
C ASN A 228 -13.11 -11.38 10.64
N ARG A 229 -12.52 -10.17 10.64
CA ARG A 229 -13.21 -8.92 11.00
C ARG A 229 -14.36 -8.63 10.05
N GLN A 230 -14.15 -8.78 8.74
CA GLN A 230 -15.19 -8.61 7.72
C GLN A 230 -16.35 -9.60 7.91
N LYS A 231 -16.05 -10.88 8.16
CA LYS A 231 -17.07 -11.91 8.46
C LYS A 231 -17.91 -11.55 9.69
N ARG A 232 -17.25 -11.12 10.78
CA ARG A 232 -17.95 -10.68 12.01
C ARG A 232 -18.81 -9.44 11.76
N TRP A 233 -18.30 -8.47 11.01
CA TRP A 233 -19.04 -7.26 10.67
C TRP A 233 -20.29 -7.58 9.85
N ARG A 234 -20.16 -8.42 8.81
CA ARG A 234 -21.27 -8.86 7.96
C ARG A 234 -22.42 -9.49 8.78
N VAL A 235 -22.10 -10.33 9.76
CA VAL A 235 -23.11 -10.94 10.65
C VAL A 235 -23.79 -9.89 11.53
N LYS A 236 -23.05 -8.91 12.06
CA LYS A 236 -23.62 -7.81 12.87
C LYS A 236 -24.53 -6.91 12.01
N THR A 237 -24.09 -6.53 10.83
CA THR A 237 -24.84 -5.71 9.87
C THR A 237 -26.12 -6.38 9.37
N GLN A 238 -26.14 -7.71 9.26
CA GLN A 238 -27.37 -8.43 8.94
C GLN A 238 -28.40 -8.40 10.08
N ARG A 239 -27.94 -8.33 11.33
CA ARG A 239 -28.81 -8.26 12.52
C ARG A 239 -29.34 -6.86 12.78
N ASP A 240 -28.55 -5.83 12.51
CA ASP A 240 -28.93 -4.43 12.74
C ASP A 240 -28.99 -3.63 11.41
N PRO A 241 -30.20 -3.25 10.95
CA PRO A 241 -30.37 -2.45 9.74
C PRO A 241 -29.65 -1.09 9.76
N LEU A 242 -29.44 -0.49 10.94
CA LEU A 242 -28.77 0.82 11.06
C LEU A 242 -27.28 0.74 10.70
N LEU A 243 -26.67 -0.44 10.84
CA LEU A 243 -25.25 -0.67 10.53
C LEU A 243 -25.00 -1.00 9.05
N ARG A 244 -26.05 -1.09 8.20
CA ARG A 244 -25.90 -1.38 6.77
C ARG A 244 -25.14 -0.31 6.00
N LEU A 245 -25.23 0.93 6.42
CA LEU A 245 -24.54 2.04 5.78
C LEU A 245 -23.08 2.18 6.25
N ALA A 246 -22.73 1.60 7.40
CA ALA A 246 -21.41 1.68 7.98
C ALA A 246 -20.47 0.63 7.36
N LYS A 247 -19.43 1.13 6.68
CA LYS A 247 -18.39 0.30 6.06
C LYS A 247 -17.39 -0.22 7.09
N VAL A 248 -16.66 -1.27 6.73
CA VAL A 248 -15.48 -1.72 7.47
C VAL A 248 -14.45 -0.58 7.46
N ASN A 249 -13.74 -0.35 8.58
CA ASN A 249 -12.87 0.82 8.84
C ASN A 249 -13.61 2.16 9.01
N SER A 250 -14.94 2.17 9.01
CA SER A 250 -15.69 3.38 9.42
C SER A 250 -15.47 3.63 10.91
N ALA A 251 -15.51 4.91 11.31
CA ALA A 251 -15.46 5.29 12.73
C ALA A 251 -16.47 4.51 13.59
N ILE A 252 -17.67 4.24 13.06
CA ILE A 252 -18.71 3.45 13.75
C ILE A 252 -18.25 2.01 13.99
N GLU A 253 -17.59 1.40 13.01
CA GLU A 253 -17.13 0.01 13.08
C GLU A 253 -15.91 -0.13 14.00
N LEU A 254 -14.99 0.84 13.95
CA LEU A 254 -13.84 0.90 14.85
C LEU A 254 -14.27 0.96 16.32
N VAL A 255 -15.19 1.87 16.67
CA VAL A 255 -15.73 1.99 18.03
C VAL A 255 -16.40 0.69 18.51
N VAL A 256 -17.14 0.02 17.63
CA VAL A 256 -17.81 -1.25 17.96
C VAL A 256 -16.82 -2.40 18.17
N ASN A 257 -15.61 -2.32 17.62
CA ASN A 257 -14.59 -3.38 17.65
C ASN A 257 -13.29 -2.98 18.39
N GLU A 258 -13.28 -1.89 19.18
CA GLU A 258 -12.12 -1.39 19.95
C GLU A 258 -11.42 -2.46 20.80
N ARG A 259 -12.16 -3.46 21.30
CA ARG A 259 -11.61 -4.53 22.16
C ARG A 259 -10.73 -5.54 21.43
N ALA A 260 -10.49 -5.39 20.13
CA ALA A 260 -9.79 -6.34 19.27
C ALA A 260 -8.56 -5.74 18.57
N GLU A 261 -7.85 -4.81 19.22
CA GLU A 261 -6.55 -4.34 18.73
C GLU A 261 -5.53 -5.50 18.77
N HIS A 262 -4.92 -5.79 17.62
CA HIS A 262 -3.89 -6.82 17.47
C HIS A 262 -2.59 -6.14 17.05
N ASN A 263 -1.50 -6.40 17.78
CA ASN A 263 -0.18 -5.95 17.38
C ASN A 263 0.43 -6.98 16.42
N PHE A 264 0.31 -6.79 15.10
CA PHE A 264 0.76 -7.80 14.13
C PHE A 264 2.26 -8.09 14.13
N VAL A 265 3.05 -7.23 14.76
CA VAL A 265 4.51 -7.27 14.76
C VAL A 265 5.06 -8.00 16.01
N ASP A 266 4.26 -8.08 17.07
CA ASP A 266 4.60 -8.77 18.31
C ASP A 266 3.36 -9.50 18.87
N ASN A 267 3.30 -10.82 18.61
CA ASN A 267 2.24 -11.75 18.98
C ASN A 267 2.82 -13.15 19.25
N ASP A 268 1.99 -14.07 19.77
CA ASP A 268 2.33 -15.49 20.02
C ASP A 268 2.92 -16.23 18.79
N ARG A 269 2.61 -15.77 17.57
CA ARG A 269 3.08 -16.40 16.32
C ARG A 269 4.34 -15.76 15.73
N VAL A 270 4.52 -14.46 15.92
CA VAL A 270 5.61 -13.68 15.32
C VAL A 270 6.01 -12.58 16.27
N SER A 271 7.30 -12.49 16.58
CA SER A 271 7.92 -11.40 17.32
C SER A 271 9.09 -10.87 16.50
N ILE A 272 9.03 -9.58 16.14
CA ILE A 272 10.14 -8.86 15.50
C ILE A 272 10.79 -7.95 16.56
N ASP A 273 12.07 -8.16 16.83
CA ASP A 273 12.81 -7.35 17.79
C ASP A 273 13.41 -6.11 17.11
N PHE A 274 12.92 -4.91 17.44
CA PHE A 274 13.42 -3.66 16.86
C PHE A 274 14.67 -3.10 17.55
N ARG A 275 15.16 -3.74 18.62
CA ARG A 275 16.35 -3.27 19.36
C ARG A 275 17.58 -3.05 18.46
N PRO A 276 17.92 -3.91 17.48
CA PRO A 276 19.07 -3.68 16.60
C PRO A 276 18.94 -2.38 15.80
N LEU A 277 17.75 -2.06 15.30
CA LEU A 277 17.48 -0.81 14.59
C LEU A 277 17.63 0.40 15.53
N TYR A 278 16.99 0.36 16.71
CA TYR A 278 17.07 1.49 17.65
C TYR A 278 18.49 1.70 18.18
N GLN A 279 19.22 0.63 18.46
CA GLN A 279 20.63 0.68 18.84
C GLN A 279 21.46 1.28 17.71
N CYS A 280 21.19 0.90 16.45
CA CYS A 280 21.86 1.47 15.30
C CYS A 280 21.61 2.98 15.17
N ILE A 281 20.35 3.42 15.24
CA ILE A 281 19.99 4.84 15.23
C ILE A 281 20.71 5.59 16.35
N HIS A 282 20.65 5.08 17.58
CA HIS A 282 21.25 5.73 18.74
C HIS A 282 22.78 5.86 18.63
N ILE A 283 23.46 4.85 18.08
CA ILE A 283 24.91 4.88 17.88
C ILE A 283 25.30 5.85 16.74
N TYR A 284 24.54 5.88 15.65
CA TYR A 284 24.78 6.82 14.56
C TYR A 284 24.48 8.27 14.96
N ASP A 285 23.50 8.50 15.82
CA ASP A 285 23.25 9.80 16.45
C ASP A 285 24.45 10.22 17.33
N ALA A 286 25.00 9.29 18.13
CA ALA A 286 26.19 9.56 18.96
C ALA A 286 27.47 9.80 18.14
N LEU A 287 27.50 9.41 16.87
CA LEU A 287 28.62 9.63 15.94
C LEU A 287 28.38 10.84 15.01
N ASP A 288 27.25 11.54 15.11
CA ASP A 288 26.82 12.62 14.20
C ASP A 288 26.74 12.19 12.71
N LEU A 289 26.37 10.92 12.45
CA LEU A 289 26.28 10.33 11.11
C LEU A 289 24.85 9.88 10.73
N ARG A 290 23.82 10.43 11.38
CA ARG A 290 22.41 10.02 11.19
C ARG A 290 21.97 10.02 9.73
N GLU A 291 22.33 11.05 8.97
CA GLU A 291 21.93 11.21 7.55
C GLU A 291 22.47 10.08 6.66
N GLU A 292 23.68 9.58 6.96
CA GLU A 292 24.28 8.45 6.25
C GLU A 292 23.48 7.16 6.49
N LEU A 293 23.06 6.91 7.74
CA LEU A 293 22.23 5.76 8.08
C LEU A 293 20.85 5.85 7.44
N GLN A 294 20.24 7.03 7.44
CA GLN A 294 18.94 7.25 6.80
C GLN A 294 18.98 6.93 5.32
N SER A 295 20.00 7.43 4.62
CA SER A 295 20.20 7.18 3.19
C SER A 295 20.39 5.68 2.92
N SER A 296 21.27 5.01 3.67
CA SER A 296 21.51 3.57 3.54
C SER A 296 20.25 2.74 3.84
N TYR A 297 19.51 3.09 4.90
CA TYR A 297 18.28 2.39 5.27
C TYR A 297 17.20 2.54 4.21
N HIS A 298 17.00 3.77 3.72
CA HIS A 298 16.05 4.06 2.64
C HIS A 298 16.38 3.25 1.37
N GLU A 299 17.65 3.23 0.96
CA GLU A 299 18.11 2.46 -0.21
C GLU A 299 17.89 0.96 -0.04
N ASP A 300 18.27 0.39 1.12
CA ASP A 300 18.08 -1.05 1.40
C ASP A 300 16.60 -1.43 1.40
N ARG A 301 15.72 -0.63 2.03
CA ARG A 301 14.27 -0.88 2.07
C ARG A 301 13.62 -0.71 0.70
N ARG A 302 14.04 0.28 -0.10
CA ARG A 302 13.59 0.46 -1.48
C ARG A 302 14.00 -0.72 -2.37
N ALA A 303 15.22 -1.22 -2.21
CA ALA A 303 15.69 -2.40 -2.93
C ALA A 303 14.87 -3.64 -2.56
N GLN A 304 14.62 -3.86 -1.26
CA GLN A 304 13.79 -4.97 -0.78
C GLN A 304 12.35 -4.92 -1.33
N ALA A 305 11.71 -3.74 -1.30
CA ALA A 305 10.38 -3.57 -1.88
C ALA A 305 10.36 -3.90 -3.39
N ASN A 306 11.35 -3.41 -4.13
CA ASN A 306 11.43 -3.65 -5.58
C ASN A 306 11.61 -5.13 -5.94
N LEU A 307 12.28 -5.92 -5.10
CA LEU A 307 12.49 -7.36 -5.27
C LEU A 307 11.21 -8.18 -5.09
N LEU A 308 10.24 -7.70 -4.28
CA LEU A 308 8.95 -8.39 -4.10
C LEU A 308 8.21 -8.54 -5.43
N LEU A 309 8.26 -7.49 -6.26
CA LEU A 309 7.52 -7.40 -7.53
C LEU A 309 8.29 -7.92 -8.75
N THR A 310 9.46 -8.55 -8.55
CA THR A 310 10.22 -9.20 -9.63
C THR A 310 9.69 -10.60 -9.93
N GLN A 311 8.92 -11.19 -9.02
CA GLN A 311 8.35 -12.52 -9.19
C GLN A 311 7.13 -12.47 -10.12
N GLY A 312 7.07 -13.37 -11.11
CA GLY A 312 5.92 -13.47 -12.01
C GLY A 312 4.66 -13.92 -11.27
N LEU A 313 3.50 -13.39 -11.68
CA LEU A 313 2.20 -13.76 -11.10
C LEU A 313 1.55 -14.92 -11.86
N THR A 314 1.09 -15.92 -11.13
CA THR A 314 0.24 -17.01 -11.62
C THR A 314 -1.10 -16.99 -10.88
N PHE A 315 -2.18 -17.06 -11.64
CA PHE A 315 -3.57 -17.06 -11.14
C PHE A 315 -4.23 -18.45 -11.23
N ASP A 316 -3.42 -19.51 -11.30
CA ASP A 316 -3.92 -20.88 -11.33
C ASP A 316 -4.49 -21.29 -9.97
N ALA A 317 -5.57 -22.08 -9.97
CA ALA A 317 -6.27 -22.50 -8.77
C ALA A 317 -5.42 -23.42 -7.87
N ALA A 318 -4.45 -24.14 -8.44
CA ALA A 318 -3.58 -25.04 -7.70
C ALA A 318 -2.34 -24.35 -7.10
N ASN A 319 -1.77 -23.36 -7.79
CA ASN A 319 -0.50 -22.69 -7.43
C ASN A 319 -0.60 -21.18 -7.67
N SER A 320 -1.49 -20.50 -6.95
CA SER A 320 -1.60 -19.05 -7.05
C SER A 320 -0.49 -18.35 -6.27
N THR A 321 0.34 -17.58 -6.96
CA THR A 321 1.38 -16.74 -6.33
C THR A 321 0.85 -15.37 -5.92
N PHE A 322 -0.41 -15.06 -6.23
CA PHE A 322 -0.99 -13.75 -5.98
C PHE A 322 -1.27 -13.44 -4.49
N PRO A 323 -1.97 -14.30 -3.71
CA PRO A 323 -2.14 -14.06 -2.29
C PRO A 323 -0.81 -13.96 -1.51
N PRO A 324 0.20 -14.84 -1.74
CA PRO A 324 1.52 -14.71 -1.13
C PRO A 324 2.20 -13.36 -1.39
N LEU A 325 2.07 -12.79 -2.59
CA LEU A 325 2.61 -11.48 -2.90
C LEU A 325 1.95 -10.39 -2.03
N LEU A 326 0.62 -10.44 -1.89
CA LEU A 326 -0.11 -9.49 -1.06
C LEU A 326 0.27 -9.63 0.42
N GLU A 327 0.45 -10.86 0.91
CA GLU A 327 0.95 -11.14 2.27
C GLU A 327 2.32 -10.48 2.50
N GLU A 328 3.28 -10.68 1.58
CA GLU A 328 4.61 -10.07 1.68
C GLU A 328 4.56 -8.54 1.65
N MET A 329 3.72 -7.97 0.80
CA MET A 329 3.55 -6.52 0.71
C MET A 329 2.94 -5.92 1.98
N VAL A 330 1.84 -6.50 2.50
CA VAL A 330 1.23 -6.02 3.75
C VAL A 330 2.23 -6.10 4.89
N GLY A 331 2.96 -7.21 5.00
CA GLY A 331 4.01 -7.38 6.00
C GLY A 331 5.08 -6.30 5.94
N PHE A 332 5.57 -6.01 4.73
CA PHE A 332 6.55 -4.95 4.50
C PHE A 332 6.06 -3.58 5.00
N PHE A 333 4.86 -3.16 4.57
CA PHE A 333 4.33 -1.84 4.91
C PHE A 333 3.86 -1.71 6.37
N LEU A 334 3.44 -2.82 7.01
CA LEU A 334 3.17 -2.82 8.45
C LEU A 334 4.44 -2.60 9.27
N VAL A 335 5.56 -3.21 8.87
CA VAL A 335 6.84 -2.97 9.53
C VAL A 335 7.30 -1.53 9.30
N GLU A 336 7.15 -0.98 8.09
CA GLU A 336 7.44 0.44 7.83
C GLU A 336 6.58 1.37 8.69
N HIS A 337 5.28 1.08 8.81
CA HIS A 337 4.38 1.85 9.66
C HIS A 337 4.81 1.78 11.13
N HIS A 338 5.21 0.61 11.63
CA HIS A 338 5.73 0.48 12.99
C HIS A 338 7.02 1.28 13.19
N VAL A 339 7.93 1.25 12.22
CA VAL A 339 9.17 2.04 12.26
C VAL A 339 8.87 3.54 12.27
N LEU A 340 7.92 4.02 11.46
CA LEU A 340 7.47 5.41 11.46
C LEU A 340 6.94 5.87 12.84
N GLN A 341 6.17 5.01 13.52
CA GLN A 341 5.57 5.34 14.82
C GLN A 341 6.57 5.28 15.99
N THR A 342 7.61 4.44 15.89
CA THR A 342 8.49 4.13 17.04
C THR A 342 9.88 4.76 16.96
N THR A 343 10.34 5.18 15.78
CA THR A 343 11.65 5.81 15.63
C THR A 343 11.63 7.31 15.95
N PRO A 344 12.78 7.92 16.29
CA PRO A 344 12.86 9.35 16.56
C PRO A 344 12.35 10.18 15.37
N SER A 345 11.66 11.28 15.66
CA SER A 345 11.10 12.17 14.64
C SER A 345 12.15 12.52 13.58
N GLY A 346 11.77 12.35 12.31
CA GLY A 346 12.61 12.64 11.18
C GLY A 346 13.57 11.52 10.77
N PHE A 347 13.64 10.36 11.44
CA PHE A 347 14.48 9.24 10.98
C PHE A 347 13.97 8.68 9.65
N ARG A 348 12.69 8.31 9.62
CA ARG A 348 11.97 7.85 8.42
C ARG A 348 10.93 8.89 8.04
N SER A 349 10.90 9.30 6.78
CA SER A 349 9.92 10.27 6.27
C SER A 349 8.63 9.55 5.84
N GLU A 350 7.48 10.09 6.25
CA GLU A 350 6.16 9.59 5.82
C GLU A 350 6.00 9.72 4.29
N ALA A 351 6.45 10.84 3.71
CA ALA A 351 6.39 11.07 2.27
C ALA A 351 7.19 10.03 1.46
N GLU A 352 8.34 9.58 1.96
CA GLU A 352 9.14 8.55 1.29
C GLU A 352 8.45 7.18 1.30
N VAL A 353 7.75 6.86 2.40
CA VAL A 353 6.98 5.62 2.52
C VAL A 353 5.76 5.68 1.60
N ASP A 354 5.10 6.83 1.51
CA ASP A 354 3.98 7.06 0.60
C ASP A 354 4.41 6.96 -0.87
N ASP A 355 5.55 7.55 -1.25
CA ASP A 355 6.10 7.45 -2.61
C ASP A 355 6.45 5.99 -2.97
N LEU A 356 7.01 5.25 -2.02
CA LEU A 356 7.31 3.84 -2.18
C LEU A 356 6.02 3.02 -2.34
N TRP A 357 5.01 3.28 -1.50
CA TRP A 357 3.69 2.66 -1.58
C TRP A 357 3.01 2.94 -2.92
N ASP A 358 3.05 4.18 -3.40
CA ASP A 358 2.44 4.59 -4.66
C ASP A 358 3.10 3.88 -5.86
N THR A 359 4.43 3.79 -5.83
CA THR A 359 5.21 3.04 -6.84
C THR A 359 4.84 1.56 -6.84
N MET A 360 4.78 0.95 -5.66
CA MET A 360 4.44 -0.47 -5.50
C MET A 360 3.01 -0.76 -5.95
N CYS A 361 2.04 0.08 -5.57
CA CYS A 361 0.65 -0.02 -6.03
C CYS A 361 0.53 0.04 -7.55
N SER A 362 1.22 1.00 -8.18
CA SER A 362 1.19 1.16 -9.64
C SER A 362 1.69 -0.10 -10.34
N ARG A 363 2.81 -0.66 -9.86
CA ARG A 363 3.36 -1.90 -10.38
C ARG A 363 2.43 -3.09 -10.15
N VAL A 364 1.79 -3.23 -8.98
CA VAL A 364 0.80 -4.29 -8.74
C VAL A 364 -0.36 -4.17 -9.71
N CYS A 365 -0.90 -2.96 -9.92
CA CYS A 365 -1.96 -2.73 -10.90
C CYS A 365 -1.55 -3.18 -12.31
N ASP A 366 -0.34 -2.87 -12.74
CA ASP A 366 0.19 -3.25 -14.05
C ASP A 366 0.34 -4.77 -14.17
N ILE A 367 0.94 -5.43 -13.18
CA ILE A 367 1.17 -6.88 -13.21
C ILE A 367 -0.16 -7.64 -13.18
N VAL A 368 -1.11 -7.24 -12.34
CA VAL A 368 -2.44 -7.87 -12.26
C VAL A 368 -3.21 -7.66 -13.57
N SER A 369 -3.19 -6.44 -14.12
CA SER A 369 -3.87 -6.12 -15.38
C SER A 369 -3.29 -6.94 -16.55
N LEU A 370 -1.96 -7.10 -16.59
CA LEU A 370 -1.28 -7.88 -17.61
C LEU A 370 -1.60 -9.38 -17.48
N ALA A 371 -1.53 -9.93 -16.26
CA ALA A 371 -1.75 -11.35 -16.01
C ALA A 371 -3.20 -11.78 -16.24
N LEU A 372 -4.18 -10.91 -15.95
CA LEU A 372 -5.60 -11.22 -16.16
C LEU A 372 -6.11 -10.88 -17.56
N ARG A 373 -5.36 -10.14 -18.39
CA ARG A 373 -5.78 -9.69 -19.73
C ARG A 373 -6.33 -10.82 -20.60
N GLU A 374 -5.65 -11.97 -20.61
CA GLU A 374 -6.00 -13.14 -21.42
C GLU A 374 -6.86 -14.18 -20.67
N CYS A 375 -7.06 -13.98 -19.36
CA CYS A 375 -7.87 -14.89 -18.54
C CYS A 375 -9.36 -14.78 -18.92
N ARG A 376 -9.98 -15.93 -19.24
CA ARG A 376 -11.41 -16.05 -19.58
C ARG A 376 -12.25 -16.67 -18.45
N ASP A 377 -11.62 -17.17 -17.40
CA ASP A 377 -12.33 -17.80 -16.28
C ASP A 377 -12.84 -16.74 -15.30
N THR A 378 -14.16 -16.62 -15.18
CA THR A 378 -14.83 -15.66 -14.30
C THR A 378 -14.56 -15.92 -12.82
N LYS A 379 -14.22 -17.16 -12.43
CA LYS A 379 -13.89 -17.50 -11.04
C LYS A 379 -12.59 -16.87 -10.57
N VAL A 380 -11.60 -16.76 -11.46
CA VAL A 380 -10.30 -16.14 -11.17
C VAL A 380 -10.48 -14.67 -10.82
N TYR A 381 -11.33 -13.95 -11.54
CA TYR A 381 -11.65 -12.55 -11.25
C TYR A 381 -12.31 -12.37 -9.88
N ILE A 382 -13.22 -13.27 -9.50
CA ILE A 382 -13.86 -13.24 -8.17
C ILE A 382 -12.82 -13.46 -7.06
N SER A 383 -11.94 -14.44 -7.23
CA SER A 383 -10.85 -14.73 -6.27
C SER A 383 -9.87 -13.55 -6.15
N ALA A 384 -9.42 -13.00 -7.29
CA ALA A 384 -8.54 -11.84 -7.33
C ALA A 384 -9.19 -10.61 -6.67
N LYS A 385 -10.48 -10.37 -6.95
CA LYS A 385 -11.25 -9.29 -6.32
C LYS A 385 -11.33 -9.47 -4.81
N ALA A 386 -11.60 -10.69 -4.31
CA ALA A 386 -11.65 -10.95 -2.88
C ALA A 386 -10.31 -10.65 -2.20
N ALA A 387 -9.20 -11.13 -2.78
CA ALA A 387 -7.85 -10.90 -2.25
C ALA A 387 -7.47 -9.40 -2.26
N ILE A 388 -7.71 -8.69 -3.36
CA ILE A 388 -7.45 -7.24 -3.47
C ILE A 388 -8.33 -6.44 -2.51
N GLN A 389 -9.59 -6.84 -2.32
CA GLN A 389 -10.50 -6.16 -1.41
C GLN A 389 -10.04 -6.26 0.05
N VAL A 390 -9.64 -7.46 0.52
CA VAL A 390 -9.08 -7.64 1.87
C VAL A 390 -7.77 -6.85 2.01
N PHE A 391 -6.93 -6.84 0.97
CA PHE A 391 -5.69 -6.07 0.94
C PHE A 391 -5.92 -4.55 1.07
N ILE A 392 -6.86 -4.00 0.29
CA ILE A 392 -7.26 -2.58 0.36
C ILE A 392 -7.72 -2.24 1.77
N GLN A 393 -8.65 -3.02 2.32
CA GLN A 393 -9.22 -2.71 3.63
C GLN A 393 -8.18 -2.85 4.75
N THR A 394 -7.24 -3.79 4.64
CA THR A 394 -6.17 -3.96 5.64
C THR A 394 -5.30 -2.72 5.71
N LEU A 395 -4.85 -2.18 4.58
CA LEU A 395 -3.93 -1.04 4.53
C LEU A 395 -4.62 0.33 4.68
N GLU A 396 -5.89 0.44 4.28
CA GLU A 396 -6.72 1.61 4.58
C GLU A 396 -6.86 1.83 6.11
N GLY A 397 -6.86 0.73 6.88
CA GLY A 397 -6.83 0.79 8.35
C GLY A 397 -5.55 1.39 8.95
N TYR A 398 -4.45 1.42 8.20
CA TYR A 398 -3.17 2.04 8.57
C TYR A 398 -2.92 3.35 7.80
N SER A 399 -4.00 3.99 7.34
CA SER A 399 -3.98 5.29 6.64
C SER A 399 -3.23 5.34 5.31
N PHE A 400 -2.94 4.19 4.68
CA PHE A 400 -2.33 4.19 3.34
C PHE A 400 -3.36 4.53 2.24
N PRO A 401 -2.98 5.31 1.20
CA PRO A 401 -3.90 5.69 0.12
C PRO A 401 -4.16 4.52 -0.84
N VAL A 402 -5.43 4.13 -1.00
CA VAL A 402 -5.84 2.93 -1.78
C VAL A 402 -6.56 3.24 -3.09
N ALA A 403 -6.58 4.51 -3.53
CA ALA A 403 -7.33 4.96 -4.70
C ALA A 403 -6.99 4.19 -6.01
N LYS A 404 -5.70 3.89 -6.25
CA LYS A 404 -5.26 3.14 -7.43
C LYS A 404 -5.77 1.70 -7.45
N LEU A 405 -5.73 1.01 -6.31
CA LEU A 405 -6.23 -0.36 -6.18
C LEU A 405 -7.76 -0.42 -6.34
N ASN A 406 -8.45 0.60 -5.84
CA ASN A 406 -9.88 0.79 -6.04
C ASN A 406 -10.24 0.98 -7.52
N SER A 407 -9.44 1.75 -8.28
CA SER A 407 -9.61 1.86 -9.73
C SER A 407 -9.30 0.54 -10.47
N LEU A 408 -8.31 -0.24 -10.01
CA LEU A 408 -8.02 -1.56 -10.54
C LEU A 408 -9.23 -2.50 -10.37
N LEU A 409 -9.86 -2.52 -9.20
CA LEU A 409 -11.07 -3.31 -8.97
C LEU A 409 -12.20 -2.96 -9.96
N LEU A 410 -12.37 -1.67 -10.30
CA LEU A 410 -13.34 -1.24 -11.30
C LEU A 410 -12.96 -1.75 -12.70
N THR A 411 -11.70 -1.65 -13.10
CA THR A 411 -11.20 -2.20 -14.38
C THR A 411 -11.41 -3.72 -14.45
N LEU A 412 -11.17 -4.44 -13.35
CA LEU A 412 -11.44 -5.88 -13.26
C LEU A 412 -12.93 -6.18 -13.36
N PHE A 413 -13.79 -5.35 -12.77
CA PHE A 413 -15.24 -5.46 -12.89
C PHE A 413 -15.71 -5.25 -14.33
N GLU A 414 -15.21 -4.23 -15.03
CA GLU A 414 -15.54 -3.99 -16.45
C GLU A 414 -15.15 -5.19 -17.32
N ARG A 415 -13.97 -5.78 -17.08
CA ARG A 415 -13.53 -6.97 -17.79
C ARG A 415 -14.37 -8.19 -17.46
N TYR A 416 -14.70 -8.39 -16.18
CA TYR A 416 -15.61 -9.46 -15.74
C TYR A 416 -16.99 -9.32 -16.40
N ALA A 417 -17.53 -8.10 -16.43
CA ALA A 417 -18.77 -7.74 -17.10
C ALA A 417 -18.73 -8.10 -18.60
N GLN A 418 -17.62 -7.80 -19.30
CA GLN A 418 -17.41 -8.22 -20.69
C GLN A 418 -17.42 -9.74 -20.86
N LEU A 419 -16.72 -10.50 -20.00
CA LEU A 419 -16.69 -11.96 -20.09
C LEU A 419 -18.08 -12.59 -19.88
N LEU A 420 -18.88 -12.05 -18.95
CA LEU A 420 -20.27 -12.46 -18.75
C LEU A 420 -21.13 -12.17 -19.98
N ARG A 421 -20.96 -11.00 -20.60
CA ARG A 421 -21.65 -10.65 -21.84
C ARG A 421 -21.30 -11.61 -22.98
N ASP A 422 -20.02 -11.95 -23.11
CA ASP A 422 -19.55 -12.86 -24.16
C ASP A 422 -20.11 -14.27 -23.96
N ARG A 423 -20.22 -14.72 -22.70
CA ARG A 423 -20.88 -16.00 -22.38
C ARG A 423 -22.37 -15.94 -22.75
N PHE A 424 -23.10 -14.94 -22.26
CA PHE A 424 -24.51 -14.74 -22.59
C PHE A 424 -24.75 -14.72 -24.11
N SER A 425 -23.90 -14.00 -24.86
CA SER A 425 -24.01 -13.90 -26.31
C SER A 425 -23.88 -15.27 -27.00
N ARG A 426 -22.96 -16.13 -26.55
CA ARG A 426 -22.77 -17.47 -27.12
C ARG A 426 -23.96 -18.36 -26.80
N ASP A 427 -24.38 -18.37 -25.54
CA ASP A 427 -25.49 -19.20 -25.06
C ASP A 427 -26.80 -18.79 -25.77
N PHE A 428 -27.04 -17.49 -25.94
CA PHE A 428 -28.18 -16.95 -26.70
C PHE A 428 -28.17 -17.37 -28.17
N GLN A 429 -27.04 -17.19 -28.86
CA GLN A 429 -26.93 -17.54 -30.28
C GLN A 429 -27.11 -19.04 -30.50
N GLN A 430 -26.62 -19.87 -29.58
CA GLN A 430 -26.84 -21.31 -29.61
C GLN A 430 -28.33 -21.65 -29.43
N ALA A 431 -28.98 -21.09 -28.41
CA ALA A 431 -30.40 -21.30 -28.16
C ALA A 431 -31.28 -20.85 -29.34
N MET A 432 -30.93 -19.75 -30.01
CA MET A 432 -31.68 -19.26 -31.17
C MET A 432 -31.53 -20.18 -32.40
N ARG A 433 -30.37 -20.81 -32.59
CA ARG A 433 -30.14 -21.79 -33.67
C ARG A 433 -30.88 -23.11 -33.44
N GLU A 434 -30.89 -23.59 -32.20
CA GLU A 434 -31.50 -24.87 -31.84
C GLU A 434 -33.04 -24.82 -31.91
N THR A 435 -33.64 -23.69 -31.54
CA THR A 435 -35.11 -23.55 -31.39
C THR A 435 -35.87 -23.23 -32.68
N GLN A 436 -35.18 -22.76 -33.72
CA GLN A 436 -35.76 -22.42 -35.04
C GLN A 436 -37.06 -21.59 -34.99
N HIS A 437 -37.23 -20.76 -33.95
CA HIS A 437 -38.43 -19.94 -33.70
C HIS A 437 -39.73 -20.76 -33.66
N GLN A 438 -39.72 -21.92 -32.99
CA GLN A 438 -40.93 -22.71 -32.69
C GLN A 438 -41.45 -22.45 -31.27
N PRO A 439 -42.77 -22.53 -31.04
CA PRO A 439 -43.36 -22.47 -29.70
C PRO A 439 -42.80 -23.58 -28.79
N MET A 440 -42.56 -23.26 -27.50
CA MET A 440 -42.11 -24.24 -26.53
C MET A 440 -43.29 -25.13 -26.08
N ILE A 441 -43.12 -26.45 -26.12
CA ILE A 441 -44.14 -27.41 -25.66
C ILE A 441 -43.72 -27.95 -24.29
N VAL A 442 -44.66 -27.95 -23.36
CA VAL A 442 -44.47 -28.43 -21.99
C VAL A 442 -45.34 -29.66 -21.75
N SER A 443 -44.76 -30.74 -21.23
CA SER A 443 -45.46 -32.03 -21.10
C SER A 443 -46.04 -32.28 -19.71
N ASN A 444 -45.60 -31.51 -18.70
CA ASN A 444 -45.87 -31.78 -17.29
C ASN A 444 -45.82 -30.50 -16.44
N ALA A 445 -46.54 -30.50 -15.32
CA ALA A 445 -46.67 -29.34 -14.44
C ALA A 445 -45.35 -28.87 -13.82
N ASP A 446 -44.40 -29.78 -13.59
CA ASP A 446 -43.07 -29.47 -13.03
C ASP A 446 -42.22 -28.64 -14.00
N GLU A 447 -42.26 -28.98 -15.29
CA GLU A 447 -41.60 -28.21 -16.35
C GLU A 447 -42.22 -26.81 -16.47
N LEU A 448 -43.55 -26.72 -16.39
CA LEU A 448 -44.27 -25.44 -16.40
C LEU A 448 -43.86 -24.58 -15.20
N SER A 449 -43.80 -25.16 -13.99
CA SER A 449 -43.38 -24.44 -12.78
C SER A 449 -41.96 -23.89 -12.90
N LYS A 450 -41.03 -24.65 -13.53
CA LYS A 450 -39.66 -24.17 -13.79
C LYS A 450 -39.67 -22.98 -14.73
N VAL A 451 -40.41 -23.04 -15.85
CA VAL A 451 -40.50 -21.93 -16.80
C VAL A 451 -41.11 -20.69 -16.16
N LEU A 452 -42.22 -20.83 -15.42
CA LEU A 452 -42.90 -19.74 -14.73
C LEU A 452 -42.02 -19.09 -13.65
N SER A 453 -41.13 -19.86 -13.01
CA SER A 453 -40.22 -19.31 -12.01
C SER A 453 -39.23 -18.30 -12.60
N VAL A 454 -38.95 -18.38 -13.91
CA VAL A 454 -37.91 -17.61 -14.60
C VAL A 454 -38.48 -16.58 -15.58
N ALA A 455 -39.54 -16.91 -16.31
CA ALA A 455 -40.11 -16.04 -17.33
C ALA A 455 -40.82 -14.82 -16.71
N TRP A 456 -40.80 -13.69 -17.42
CA TRP A 456 -41.58 -12.51 -17.05
C TRP A 456 -42.87 -12.45 -17.88
N LEU A 457 -44.00 -12.68 -17.24
CA LEU A 457 -45.31 -12.76 -17.91
C LEU A 457 -46.21 -11.58 -17.55
N LYS A 458 -47.27 -11.36 -18.34
CA LYS A 458 -48.26 -10.34 -18.00
C LYS A 458 -49.04 -10.79 -16.75
N PRO A 459 -49.50 -9.84 -15.91
CA PRO A 459 -50.29 -10.17 -14.74
C PRO A 459 -51.56 -10.93 -15.15
N GLY A 460 -51.75 -12.16 -14.65
CA GLY A 460 -52.90 -13.02 -14.95
C GLY A 460 -52.59 -14.22 -15.86
N ASP A 461 -51.59 -14.11 -16.75
CA ASP A 461 -51.24 -15.20 -17.69
C ASP A 461 -50.72 -16.45 -16.95
N GLU A 462 -50.03 -16.27 -15.83
CA GLU A 462 -49.56 -17.39 -15.00
C GLU A 462 -50.71 -18.28 -14.48
N GLY A 463 -51.83 -17.65 -14.09
CA GLY A 463 -53.00 -18.38 -13.60
C GLY A 463 -53.70 -19.16 -14.70
N LEU A 464 -53.74 -18.60 -15.91
CA LEU A 464 -54.33 -19.26 -17.08
C LEU A 464 -53.50 -20.47 -17.51
N LEU A 465 -52.17 -20.32 -17.56
CA LEU A 465 -51.25 -21.40 -17.95
C LEU A 465 -51.26 -22.56 -16.96
N ARG A 466 -51.37 -22.29 -15.64
CA ARG A 466 -51.47 -23.34 -14.61
C ARG A 466 -52.77 -24.15 -14.68
N ASN A 467 -53.85 -23.56 -15.18
CA ASN A 467 -55.16 -24.21 -15.28
C ASN A 467 -55.35 -24.98 -16.60
N SER A 468 -54.33 -25.04 -17.46
CA SER A 468 -54.41 -25.64 -18.79
C SER A 468 -54.04 -27.13 -18.79
N GLN A 469 -54.53 -27.89 -19.78
CA GLN A 469 -54.23 -29.32 -19.93
C GLN A 469 -52.92 -29.54 -20.71
N PHE A 470 -52.23 -30.64 -20.43
CA PHE A 470 -50.97 -31.01 -21.08
C PHE A 470 -51.19 -31.98 -22.26
N PRO A 471 -50.37 -31.94 -23.33
CA PRO A 471 -49.22 -31.06 -23.54
C PRO A 471 -49.63 -29.62 -23.90
N LEU A 472 -48.98 -28.65 -23.24
CA LEU A 472 -49.29 -27.22 -23.38
C LEU A 472 -48.27 -26.55 -24.30
N SER A 473 -48.73 -25.90 -25.36
CA SER A 473 -47.90 -25.03 -26.20
C SER A 473 -47.87 -23.62 -25.59
N LEU A 474 -46.69 -23.16 -25.21
CA LEU A 474 -46.47 -21.81 -24.69
C LEU A 474 -46.43 -20.78 -25.82
N PRO A 475 -46.82 -19.52 -25.56
CA PRO A 475 -46.87 -18.49 -26.60
C PRO A 475 -45.48 -18.05 -27.09
N PHE A 476 -44.42 -18.38 -26.36
CA PHE A 476 -43.03 -18.03 -26.68
C PHE A 476 -42.17 -19.27 -26.97
N SER A 477 -41.07 -19.08 -27.70
CA SER A 477 -40.07 -20.13 -27.92
C SER A 477 -39.22 -20.36 -26.67
N GLN A 478 -38.55 -21.51 -26.61
CA GLN A 478 -37.64 -21.87 -25.51
C GLN A 478 -36.49 -20.86 -25.35
N THR A 479 -36.15 -20.10 -26.40
CA THR A 479 -35.17 -19.02 -26.34
C THR A 479 -35.51 -17.99 -25.26
N TYR A 480 -36.79 -17.60 -25.13
CA TYR A 480 -37.22 -16.55 -24.20
C TYR A 480 -36.96 -16.88 -22.72
N PRO A 481 -37.46 -18.01 -22.16
CA PRO A 481 -37.23 -18.33 -20.75
C PRO A 481 -35.75 -18.60 -20.45
N LEU A 482 -34.98 -19.17 -21.38
CA LEU A 482 -33.52 -19.32 -21.23
C LEU A 482 -32.84 -17.95 -21.11
N CYS A 483 -33.20 -16.98 -21.95
CA CYS A 483 -32.69 -15.61 -21.83
C CYS A 483 -33.05 -14.98 -20.49
N CYS A 484 -34.28 -15.16 -20.03
CA CYS A 484 -34.71 -14.61 -18.74
C CYS A 484 -33.89 -15.22 -17.59
N MET A 485 -33.58 -16.51 -17.67
CA MET A 485 -32.70 -17.21 -16.71
C MET A 485 -31.32 -16.57 -16.71
N ASP A 486 -30.74 -16.43 -17.89
CA ASP A 486 -29.37 -15.96 -18.05
C ASP A 486 -29.24 -14.49 -17.65
N ILE A 487 -30.24 -13.65 -17.94
CA ILE A 487 -30.27 -12.25 -17.49
C ILE A 487 -30.34 -12.18 -15.96
N ARG A 488 -31.21 -12.98 -15.32
CA ARG A 488 -31.29 -13.00 -13.84
C ARG A 488 -29.98 -13.44 -13.21
N ASN A 489 -29.41 -14.55 -13.71
CA ASN A 489 -28.12 -15.05 -13.25
C ASN A 489 -26.98 -14.04 -13.50
N LEU A 490 -27.02 -13.32 -14.61
CA LEU A 490 -26.07 -12.25 -14.91
C LEU A 490 -26.23 -11.10 -13.91
N VAL A 491 -27.44 -10.62 -13.64
CA VAL A 491 -27.67 -9.56 -12.64
C VAL A 491 -27.20 -10.00 -11.25
N ASP A 492 -27.49 -11.24 -10.84
CA ASP A 492 -27.02 -11.78 -9.57
C ASP A 492 -25.49 -11.85 -9.50
N GLN A 493 -24.83 -12.32 -10.57
CA GLN A 493 -23.37 -12.38 -10.65
C GLN A 493 -22.73 -10.98 -10.64
N TYR A 494 -23.34 -9.99 -11.28
CA TYR A 494 -22.89 -8.60 -11.22
C TYR A 494 -22.97 -8.06 -9.79
N TYR A 495 -24.12 -8.23 -9.12
CA TYR A 495 -24.28 -7.74 -7.75
C TYR A 495 -23.39 -8.50 -6.76
N HIS A 496 -23.21 -9.81 -6.94
CA HIS A 496 -22.28 -10.61 -6.16
C HIS A 496 -20.83 -10.13 -6.30
N PHE A 497 -20.39 -9.81 -7.52
CA PHE A 497 -19.07 -9.22 -7.74
C PHE A 497 -18.97 -7.83 -7.10
N SER A 498 -20.01 -7.00 -7.23
CA SER A 498 -20.07 -5.64 -6.70
C SER A 498 -20.11 -5.54 -5.16
N ASP A 499 -20.35 -6.65 -4.46
CA ASP A 499 -20.45 -6.68 -3.01
C ASP A 499 -19.18 -6.11 -2.35
N GLY A 500 -19.33 -5.02 -1.58
CA GLY A 500 -18.25 -4.35 -0.86
C GLY A 500 -17.38 -3.41 -1.71
N PHE A 501 -17.79 -3.06 -2.93
CA PHE A 501 -17.25 -1.90 -3.64
C PHE A 501 -17.70 -0.59 -3.00
N ALA A 502 -16.85 0.45 -3.11
CA ALA A 502 -17.22 1.81 -2.72
C ALA A 502 -18.01 2.56 -3.83
N PHE A 503 -17.80 2.22 -5.10
CA PHE A 503 -18.32 2.91 -6.29
C PHE A 503 -19.62 2.32 -6.84
N THR A 504 -20.63 2.21 -5.99
CA THR A 504 -21.85 1.50 -6.38
C THR A 504 -22.66 2.18 -7.49
N ARG A 505 -22.54 3.51 -7.65
CA ARG A 505 -23.17 4.22 -8.78
C ARG A 505 -22.54 3.87 -10.13
N GLU A 506 -21.21 3.78 -10.18
CA GLU A 506 -20.48 3.44 -11.41
C GLU A 506 -20.81 2.00 -11.82
N ILE A 507 -20.92 1.08 -10.86
CA ILE A 507 -21.35 -0.31 -11.08
C ILE A 507 -22.76 -0.37 -11.67
N ASP A 508 -23.69 0.40 -11.11
CA ASP A 508 -25.07 0.50 -11.59
C ASP A 508 -25.14 1.05 -13.03
N GLU A 509 -24.30 2.03 -13.37
CA GLU A 509 -24.19 2.59 -14.73
C GLU A 509 -23.57 1.58 -15.71
N ILE A 510 -22.54 0.85 -15.29
CA ILE A 510 -21.91 -0.23 -16.07
C ILE A 510 -22.90 -1.38 -16.31
N LEU A 511 -23.65 -1.79 -15.28
CA LEU A 511 -24.68 -2.83 -15.38
C LEU A 511 -25.77 -2.41 -16.37
N SER A 512 -26.30 -1.19 -16.25
CA SER A 512 -27.33 -0.68 -17.18
C SER A 512 -26.82 -0.67 -18.62
N LYS A 513 -25.62 -0.13 -18.88
CA LYS A 513 -25.01 -0.11 -20.21
C LYS A 513 -24.74 -1.52 -20.74
N SER A 514 -24.33 -2.44 -19.86
CA SER A 514 -24.08 -3.83 -20.21
C SER A 514 -25.37 -4.54 -20.62
N LEU A 515 -26.44 -4.40 -19.84
CA LEU A 515 -27.76 -4.95 -20.13
C LEU A 515 -28.33 -4.37 -21.43
N ASP A 516 -28.26 -3.05 -21.62
CA ASP A 516 -28.70 -2.41 -22.87
C ASP A 516 -27.91 -2.95 -24.07
N SER A 517 -26.59 -3.05 -23.94
CA SER A 517 -25.75 -3.58 -25.01
C SER A 517 -26.08 -5.04 -25.32
N LEU A 518 -26.39 -5.88 -24.33
CA LEU A 518 -26.82 -7.27 -24.54
C LEU A 518 -28.19 -7.35 -25.23
N LEU A 519 -29.18 -6.64 -24.68
CA LEU A 519 -30.55 -6.65 -25.18
C LEU A 519 -30.66 -6.07 -26.59
N ILE A 520 -29.92 -4.99 -26.89
CA ILE A 520 -29.92 -4.36 -28.21
C ILE A 520 -29.06 -5.18 -29.19
N GLN A 521 -27.76 -5.37 -28.88
CA GLN A 521 -26.82 -5.91 -29.86
C GLN A 521 -26.93 -7.42 -30.05
N GLN A 522 -27.31 -8.18 -29.02
CA GLN A 522 -27.41 -9.64 -29.14
C GLN A 522 -28.84 -10.07 -29.38
N VAL A 523 -29.77 -9.67 -28.51
CA VAL A 523 -31.16 -10.15 -28.59
C VAL A 523 -31.92 -9.48 -29.74
N SER A 524 -32.05 -8.15 -29.70
CA SER A 524 -32.86 -7.44 -30.69
C SER A 524 -32.26 -7.52 -32.10
N ASN A 525 -30.94 -7.39 -32.25
CA ASN A 525 -30.30 -7.53 -33.56
C ASN A 525 -30.28 -8.99 -34.05
N GLY A 526 -30.13 -9.98 -33.16
CA GLY A 526 -30.26 -11.39 -33.52
C GLY A 526 -31.67 -11.73 -34.04
N ILE A 527 -32.70 -11.14 -33.43
CA ILE A 527 -34.07 -11.21 -33.91
C ILE A 527 -34.22 -10.53 -35.28
N ARG A 528 -33.67 -9.31 -35.46
CA ARG A 528 -33.70 -8.62 -36.77
C ARG A 528 -32.99 -9.39 -37.87
N GLN A 529 -31.84 -9.99 -37.55
CA GLN A 529 -31.09 -10.81 -38.50
C GLN A 529 -31.92 -12.04 -38.90
N SER A 530 -32.57 -12.69 -37.94
CA SER A 530 -33.52 -13.78 -38.23
C SER A 530 -34.65 -13.30 -39.12
N LEU A 531 -35.26 -12.14 -38.82
CA LEU A 531 -36.30 -11.52 -39.65
C LEU A 531 -35.80 -11.11 -41.04
N SER A 532 -34.52 -10.83 -41.25
CA SER A 532 -33.98 -10.50 -42.58
C SER A 532 -33.68 -11.72 -43.44
N SER A 533 -33.63 -12.92 -42.85
CA SER A 533 -33.40 -14.14 -43.60
C SER A 533 -34.57 -14.46 -44.55
N THR A 534 -34.22 -14.88 -45.76
CA THR A 534 -35.17 -15.23 -46.83
C THR A 534 -35.95 -16.52 -46.52
N GLU A 535 -35.47 -17.35 -45.60
CA GLU A 535 -36.01 -18.67 -45.28
C GLU A 535 -37.14 -18.67 -44.24
N VAL A 536 -37.53 -17.50 -43.70
CA VAL A 536 -38.50 -17.45 -42.59
C VAL A 536 -39.94 -17.47 -43.09
N ASN A 537 -40.69 -18.49 -42.67
CA ASN A 537 -42.11 -18.66 -42.97
C ASN A 537 -43.00 -17.75 -42.10
N LEU A 538 -44.19 -17.39 -42.59
CA LEU A 538 -45.17 -16.55 -41.87
C LEU A 538 -45.42 -16.95 -40.39
N PRO A 539 -45.65 -18.24 -40.06
CA PRO A 539 -45.80 -18.65 -38.66
C PRO A 539 -44.55 -18.43 -37.80
N GLN A 540 -43.35 -18.54 -38.38
CA GLN A 540 -42.11 -18.21 -37.66
C GLN A 540 -41.97 -16.70 -37.44
N ILE A 541 -42.41 -15.88 -38.40
CA ILE A 541 -42.47 -14.41 -38.21
C ILE A 541 -43.44 -14.06 -37.08
N ALA A 542 -44.60 -14.71 -37.01
CA ALA A 542 -45.54 -14.54 -35.89
C ALA A 542 -44.91 -14.91 -34.55
N GLN A 543 -44.21 -16.04 -34.48
CA GLN A 543 -43.51 -16.46 -33.26
C GLN A 543 -42.43 -15.46 -32.85
N ILE A 544 -41.69 -14.90 -33.81
CA ILE A 544 -40.70 -13.85 -33.56
C ILE A 544 -41.37 -12.59 -33.00
N VAL A 545 -42.52 -12.17 -33.54
CA VAL A 545 -43.29 -11.02 -33.02
C VAL A 545 -43.69 -11.25 -31.57
N VAL A 546 -44.23 -12.43 -31.25
CA VAL A 546 -44.62 -12.76 -29.88
C VAL A 546 -43.42 -12.77 -28.93
N ASN A 547 -42.31 -13.38 -29.34
CA ASN A 547 -41.07 -13.38 -28.56
C ASN A 547 -40.58 -11.94 -28.33
N ALA A 548 -40.60 -11.08 -29.36
CA ALA A 548 -40.18 -9.69 -29.25
C ALA A 548 -41.09 -8.85 -28.33
N GLU A 549 -42.39 -9.12 -28.29
CA GLU A 549 -43.28 -8.51 -27.30
C GLU A 549 -42.96 -8.95 -25.86
N HIS A 550 -42.70 -10.23 -25.66
CA HIS A 550 -42.31 -10.77 -24.35
C HIS A 550 -40.95 -10.21 -23.91
N PHE A 551 -40.01 -10.00 -24.83
CA PHE A 551 -38.75 -9.30 -24.53
C PHE A 551 -38.95 -7.81 -24.22
N ASN A 552 -39.88 -7.12 -24.88
CA ASN A 552 -40.21 -5.74 -24.53
C ASN A 552 -40.83 -5.65 -23.11
N LEU A 553 -41.72 -6.58 -22.76
CA LEU A 553 -42.23 -6.71 -21.39
C LEU A 553 -41.11 -7.02 -20.39
N ALA A 554 -40.21 -7.94 -20.75
CA ALA A 554 -39.05 -8.28 -19.92
C ALA A 554 -38.18 -7.05 -19.64
N CYS A 555 -37.97 -6.16 -20.61
CA CYS A 555 -37.21 -4.92 -20.39
C CYS A 555 -37.82 -4.08 -19.24
N VAL A 556 -39.14 -3.90 -19.23
CA VAL A 556 -39.85 -3.17 -18.16
C VAL A 556 -39.73 -3.89 -16.81
N GLN A 557 -39.79 -5.22 -16.81
CA GLN A 557 -39.64 -6.01 -15.59
C GLN A 557 -38.20 -6.02 -15.06
N ILE A 558 -37.20 -5.95 -15.94
CA ILE A 558 -35.79 -5.79 -15.60
C ILE A 558 -35.56 -4.40 -14.98
N GLU A 559 -36.12 -3.33 -15.55
CA GLU A 559 -36.09 -1.99 -14.95
C GLU A 559 -36.64 -2.02 -13.50
N ALA A 560 -37.81 -2.62 -13.31
CA ALA A 560 -38.41 -2.79 -11.98
C ALA A 560 -37.60 -3.71 -11.04
N LEU A 561 -36.84 -4.68 -11.58
CA LEU A 561 -35.93 -5.53 -10.80
C LEU A 561 -34.71 -4.73 -10.33
N LEU A 562 -34.09 -3.94 -11.22
CA LEU A 562 -32.95 -3.08 -10.90
C LEU A 562 -33.35 -2.03 -9.85
N GLU A 563 -34.53 -1.43 -9.99
CA GLU A 563 -35.08 -0.49 -8.99
C GLU A 563 -35.25 -1.13 -7.62
N ARG A 564 -35.77 -2.37 -7.55
CA ARG A 564 -35.92 -3.11 -6.29
C ARG A 564 -34.58 -3.44 -5.65
N MET A 565 -33.60 -3.87 -6.43
CA MET A 565 -32.27 -4.20 -5.93
C MET A 565 -31.56 -2.95 -5.37
N ARG A 566 -31.68 -1.80 -6.06
CA ARG A 566 -31.15 -0.50 -5.57
C ARG A 566 -31.87 -0.01 -4.31
N ALA A 567 -33.20 -0.13 -4.26
CA ALA A 567 -34.00 0.25 -3.11
C ALA A 567 -33.64 -0.57 -1.85
N GLY A 568 -33.32 -1.85 -2.02
CA GLY A 568 -32.83 -2.73 -0.94
C GLY A 568 -31.52 -2.23 -0.28
N GLU A 569 -30.71 -1.46 -1.02
CA GLU A 569 -29.47 -0.84 -0.55
C GLU A 569 -29.65 0.62 -0.10
N GLY A 570 -30.89 1.10 0.03
CA GLY A 570 -31.21 2.48 0.42
C GLY A 570 -30.96 3.51 -0.68
N ARG A 571 -30.80 3.07 -1.94
CA ARG A 571 -30.54 3.94 -3.09
C ARG A 571 -31.79 4.05 -3.95
N GLY A 572 -32.37 5.24 -4.01
CA GLY A 572 -33.50 5.54 -4.89
C GLY A 572 -33.06 5.94 -6.29
N GLY A 573 -33.95 5.78 -7.28
CA GLY A 573 -33.76 6.28 -8.63
C GLY A 573 -34.28 5.30 -9.68
N GLY A 574 -35.10 5.79 -10.62
CA GLY A 574 -35.63 4.96 -11.70
C GLY A 574 -34.55 4.61 -12.72
N VAL A 575 -34.56 3.36 -13.19
CA VAL A 575 -33.68 2.89 -14.26
C VAL A 575 -34.51 2.75 -15.51
N ARG A 576 -34.05 3.33 -16.62
CA ARG A 576 -34.70 3.16 -17.91
C ARG A 576 -33.68 2.64 -18.92
N LEU A 577 -34.04 1.54 -19.57
CA LEU A 577 -33.25 0.88 -20.59
C LEU A 577 -33.62 1.43 -21.97
N ASP A 578 -32.60 1.74 -22.77
CA ASP A 578 -32.80 2.13 -24.17
C ASP A 578 -33.29 0.94 -25.02
N ALA A 579 -33.05 -0.30 -24.56
CA ALA A 579 -33.48 -1.53 -25.21
C ALA A 579 -34.98 -1.56 -25.55
N SER A 580 -35.85 -1.03 -24.69
CA SER A 580 -37.31 -1.04 -24.92
C SER A 580 -37.67 -0.31 -26.22
N ARG A 581 -37.06 0.84 -26.50
CA ARG A 581 -37.29 1.59 -27.75
C ARG A 581 -36.83 0.80 -28.96
N HIS A 582 -35.72 0.07 -28.84
CA HIS A 582 -35.18 -0.74 -29.92
C HIS A 582 -36.07 -1.95 -30.23
N PHE A 583 -36.66 -2.60 -29.22
CA PHE A 583 -37.63 -3.67 -29.42
C PHE A 583 -38.92 -3.19 -30.07
N VAL A 584 -39.43 -2.01 -29.72
CA VAL A 584 -40.59 -1.40 -30.42
C VAL A 584 -40.28 -1.17 -31.90
N ALA A 585 -39.08 -0.68 -32.22
CA ALA A 585 -38.65 -0.55 -33.61
C ALA A 585 -38.50 -1.91 -34.32
N THR A 586 -38.08 -2.96 -33.60
CA THR A 586 -37.97 -4.33 -34.16
C THR A 586 -39.34 -4.91 -34.46
N LEU A 587 -40.32 -4.69 -33.57
CA LEU A 587 -41.71 -5.07 -33.77
C LEU A 587 -42.28 -4.40 -35.03
N ARG A 588 -42.04 -3.10 -35.24
CA ARG A 588 -42.45 -2.41 -36.48
C ARG A 588 -41.88 -3.04 -37.74
N ILE A 589 -40.60 -3.43 -37.74
CA ILE A 589 -39.99 -4.10 -38.90
C ILE A 589 -40.62 -5.48 -39.14
N ALA A 590 -40.95 -6.21 -38.07
CA ALA A 590 -41.66 -7.48 -38.19
C ALA A 590 -43.08 -7.28 -38.73
N GLU A 591 -43.81 -6.28 -38.23
CA GLU A 591 -45.13 -5.87 -38.74
C GLU A 591 -45.06 -5.53 -40.24
N ASP A 592 -44.08 -4.72 -40.66
CA ASP A 592 -43.88 -4.35 -42.07
C ASP A 592 -43.56 -5.56 -42.95
N LYS A 593 -42.79 -6.53 -42.44
CA LYS A 593 -42.48 -7.78 -43.17
C LYS A 593 -43.72 -8.66 -43.32
N ILE A 594 -44.56 -8.76 -42.27
CA ILE A 594 -45.86 -9.45 -42.36
C ILE A 594 -46.72 -8.75 -43.41
N ASN A 595 -46.88 -7.43 -43.31
CA ASN A 595 -47.67 -6.65 -44.25
C ASN A 595 -47.18 -6.81 -45.70
N GLY A 596 -45.86 -6.81 -45.92
CA GLY A 596 -45.27 -7.05 -47.25
C GLY A 596 -45.52 -8.47 -47.78
N ALA A 597 -45.48 -9.48 -46.92
CA ALA A 597 -45.79 -10.85 -47.31
C ALA A 597 -47.27 -11.05 -47.64
N PHE A 598 -48.18 -10.45 -46.86
CA PHE A 598 -49.61 -10.39 -47.20
C PHE A 598 -49.81 -9.64 -48.50
N ALA A 599 -49.18 -8.49 -48.69
CA ALA A 599 -49.27 -7.70 -49.91
C ALA A 599 -48.87 -8.49 -51.15
N GLY A 600 -47.71 -9.16 -51.11
CA GLY A 600 -47.26 -10.00 -52.21
C GLY A 600 -48.21 -11.18 -52.51
N LYS A 601 -48.87 -11.75 -51.49
CA LYS A 601 -49.87 -12.80 -51.68
C LYS A 601 -51.21 -12.29 -52.18
N LEU A 602 -51.69 -11.17 -51.65
CA LEU A 602 -52.90 -10.50 -52.13
C LEU A 602 -52.74 -10.06 -53.59
N ASP A 603 -51.54 -9.61 -53.99
CA ASP A 603 -51.20 -9.32 -55.38
C ASP A 603 -51.28 -10.55 -56.29
N GLN A 604 -50.95 -11.76 -55.80
CA GLN A 604 -51.10 -13.01 -56.55
C GLN A 604 -52.58 -13.35 -56.77
N PHE A 605 -53.42 -13.24 -55.72
CA PHE A 605 -54.88 -13.41 -55.86
C PHE A 605 -55.48 -12.35 -56.79
N LEU A 606 -55.00 -11.11 -56.70
CA LEU A 606 -55.44 -10.02 -57.54
C LEU A 606 -55.05 -10.21 -59.01
N GLY A 607 -53.95 -10.90 -59.30
CA GLY A 607 -53.56 -11.28 -60.65
C GLY A 607 -54.50 -12.33 -61.29
N LEU A 608 -55.28 -13.04 -60.48
CA LEU A 608 -56.34 -13.96 -60.93
C LEU A 608 -57.69 -13.25 -61.12
N ALA A 609 -57.79 -11.97 -60.76
CA ALA A 609 -59.03 -11.21 -60.85
C ALA A 609 -59.27 -10.75 -62.30
N GLU A 610 -60.35 -11.24 -62.91
CA GLU A 610 -60.83 -10.79 -64.22
C GLU A 610 -62.00 -9.82 -64.03
N TYR A 611 -61.73 -8.52 -64.15
CA TYR A 611 -62.77 -7.49 -64.17
C TYR A 611 -63.13 -7.09 -65.60
N ASP A 612 -64.38 -7.32 -66.01
CA ASP A 612 -64.96 -6.65 -67.18
C ASP A 612 -65.51 -5.28 -66.75
N PHE A 613 -64.71 -4.24 -66.95
CA PHE A 613 -65.11 -2.87 -66.62
C PHE A 613 -66.00 -2.22 -67.69
N ALA A 614 -66.25 -2.88 -68.83
CA ALA A 614 -67.08 -2.37 -69.92
C ALA A 614 -68.09 -3.41 -70.46
N PRO A 615 -68.94 -4.03 -69.61
CA PRO A 615 -69.86 -5.06 -70.06
C PRO A 615 -70.86 -4.50 -71.11
N PRO A 616 -71.16 -5.22 -72.21
CA PRO A 616 -71.97 -4.73 -73.33
C PRO A 616 -73.47 -4.64 -73.01
N THR A 617 -73.95 -5.35 -72.00
CA THR A 617 -75.29 -5.20 -71.40
C THR A 617 -75.11 -4.99 -69.90
N MET A 618 -75.94 -4.14 -69.27
CA MET A 618 -76.07 -4.19 -67.81
C MET A 618 -76.59 -5.60 -67.51
N ARG A 619 -75.72 -6.52 -67.11
CA ARG A 619 -76.16 -7.87 -66.75
C ARG A 619 -77.15 -7.69 -65.60
N ALA A 620 -78.37 -8.18 -65.80
CA ALA A 620 -79.41 -8.30 -64.78
C ALA A 620 -79.10 -9.38 -63.72
N THR A 621 -77.84 -9.80 -63.60
CA THR A 621 -77.37 -10.42 -62.36
C THR A 621 -77.16 -9.28 -61.39
N ALA A 622 -78.08 -9.13 -60.43
CA ALA A 622 -77.91 -8.23 -59.30
C ALA A 622 -76.46 -8.30 -58.77
N PRO A 623 -75.86 -7.20 -58.30
CA PRO A 623 -74.66 -7.29 -57.51
C PRO A 623 -74.98 -8.26 -56.36
N THR A 624 -74.40 -9.47 -56.41
CA THR A 624 -74.62 -10.42 -55.32
C THR A 624 -74.08 -9.75 -54.07
N ALA A 625 -74.89 -9.66 -53.01
CA ALA A 625 -74.45 -9.16 -51.71
C ALA A 625 -73.22 -9.93 -51.16
N ALA A 626 -72.87 -11.05 -51.79
CA ALA A 626 -71.73 -11.90 -51.51
C ALA A 626 -70.41 -11.47 -52.21
N GLY A 627 -70.37 -10.40 -53.02
CA GLY A 627 -69.15 -9.97 -53.73
C GLY A 627 -68.70 -10.93 -54.84
N SER A 628 -67.63 -10.60 -55.55
CA SER A 628 -67.06 -11.45 -56.61
C SER A 628 -66.37 -12.72 -56.07
N PRO A 629 -66.39 -13.86 -56.81
CA PRO A 629 -65.90 -15.15 -56.30
C PRO A 629 -64.44 -15.13 -55.84
N TRP A 630 -63.56 -14.48 -56.59
CA TRP A 630 -62.14 -14.38 -56.21
C TRP A 630 -61.93 -13.55 -54.93
N LEU A 631 -62.80 -12.56 -54.64
CA LEU A 631 -62.77 -11.81 -53.38
C LEU A 631 -63.21 -12.68 -52.20
N GLN A 632 -64.19 -13.58 -52.41
CA GLN A 632 -64.58 -14.54 -51.39
C GLN A 632 -63.41 -15.46 -51.04
N ASP A 633 -62.73 -16.03 -52.04
CA ASP A 633 -61.55 -16.89 -51.85
C ASP A 633 -60.40 -16.12 -51.17
N THR A 634 -60.21 -14.85 -51.53
CA THR A 634 -59.18 -13.98 -50.94
C THR A 634 -59.47 -13.70 -49.47
N LEU A 635 -60.73 -13.44 -49.10
CA LEU A 635 -61.12 -13.21 -47.71
C LEU A 635 -61.10 -14.50 -46.90
N GLU A 636 -61.55 -15.63 -47.47
CA GLU A 636 -61.46 -16.93 -46.81
C GLU A 636 -60.00 -17.31 -46.55
N TRP A 637 -59.10 -17.05 -47.50
CA TRP A 637 -57.66 -17.18 -47.29
C TRP A 637 -57.14 -16.23 -46.21
N LEU A 638 -57.54 -14.96 -46.22
CA LEU A 638 -57.11 -13.96 -45.23
C LEU A 638 -57.56 -14.33 -43.82
N HIS A 639 -58.82 -14.77 -43.66
CA HIS A 639 -59.38 -15.27 -42.40
C HIS A 639 -58.67 -16.55 -41.97
N THR A 640 -58.54 -17.54 -42.85
CA THR A 640 -57.80 -18.78 -42.57
C THR A 640 -56.38 -18.48 -42.13
N MET A 641 -55.67 -17.57 -42.80
CA MET A 641 -54.28 -17.24 -42.45
C MET A 641 -54.17 -16.56 -41.10
N MET A 642 -55.10 -15.67 -40.77
CA MET A 642 -55.08 -14.98 -39.49
C MET A 642 -55.54 -15.87 -38.32
N GLU A 643 -56.56 -16.71 -38.54
CA GLU A 643 -57.18 -17.55 -37.52
C GLU A 643 -56.55 -18.93 -37.36
N SER A 644 -55.73 -19.40 -38.30
CA SER A 644 -55.06 -20.71 -38.19
C SER A 644 -53.55 -20.62 -38.10
N VAL A 645 -52.90 -19.74 -38.86
CA VAL A 645 -51.42 -19.68 -38.95
C VAL A 645 -50.83 -18.54 -38.13
N LEU A 646 -51.58 -17.46 -37.93
CA LEU A 646 -51.14 -16.30 -37.15
C LEU A 646 -51.95 -16.11 -35.87
N VAL A 647 -52.53 -17.19 -35.34
CA VAL A 647 -53.27 -17.21 -34.05
C VAL A 647 -52.48 -16.55 -32.92
N LEU A 648 -51.17 -16.75 -32.94
CA LEU A 648 -50.25 -16.26 -31.93
C LEU A 648 -50.09 -14.73 -31.98
N LEU A 649 -50.52 -14.05 -33.05
CA LEU A 649 -50.43 -12.59 -33.13
C LEU A 649 -51.35 -11.90 -32.09
N PRO A 650 -50.83 -10.89 -31.39
CA PRO A 650 -51.61 -10.03 -30.51
C PRO A 650 -52.77 -9.35 -31.26
N ALA A 651 -53.88 -9.12 -30.57
CA ALA A 651 -55.08 -8.50 -31.14
C ALA A 651 -54.79 -7.14 -31.80
N GLN A 652 -53.95 -6.32 -31.17
CA GLN A 652 -53.57 -4.99 -31.69
C GLN A 652 -52.76 -5.08 -32.99
N VAL A 653 -51.88 -6.07 -33.11
CA VAL A 653 -51.10 -6.29 -34.34
C VAL A 653 -52.00 -6.86 -35.44
N ARG A 654 -52.90 -7.77 -35.07
CA ARG A 654 -53.88 -8.38 -35.97
C ARG A 654 -54.76 -7.34 -36.66
N GLU A 655 -55.32 -6.41 -35.88
CA GLU A 655 -56.14 -5.31 -36.38
C GLU A 655 -55.37 -4.44 -37.39
N LYS A 656 -54.10 -4.11 -37.09
CA LYS A 656 -53.25 -3.36 -38.02
C LYS A 656 -52.94 -4.12 -39.31
N VAL A 657 -52.66 -5.43 -39.22
CA VAL A 657 -52.40 -6.26 -40.40
C VAL A 657 -53.65 -6.37 -41.28
N TYR A 658 -54.84 -6.56 -40.69
CA TYR A 658 -56.11 -6.49 -41.43
C TYR A 658 -56.30 -5.12 -42.08
N THR A 659 -56.09 -4.05 -41.33
CA THR A 659 -56.18 -2.67 -41.84
C THR A 659 -55.27 -2.47 -43.05
N ALA A 660 -54.02 -2.91 -42.97
CA ALA A 660 -53.05 -2.83 -44.06
C ALA A 660 -53.46 -3.70 -45.26
N ALA A 661 -53.94 -4.93 -45.03
CA ALA A 661 -54.41 -5.84 -46.08
C ALA A 661 -55.60 -5.25 -46.85
N TYR A 662 -56.63 -4.77 -46.13
CA TYR A 662 -57.82 -4.14 -46.74
C TYR A 662 -57.48 -2.83 -47.46
N ALA A 663 -56.58 -2.01 -46.89
CA ALA A 663 -56.10 -0.79 -47.54
C ALA A 663 -55.36 -1.10 -48.84
N HIS A 664 -54.50 -2.10 -48.83
CA HIS A 664 -53.73 -2.51 -49.99
C HIS A 664 -54.61 -3.12 -51.08
N LEU A 665 -55.53 -4.03 -50.74
CA LEU A 665 -56.54 -4.56 -51.67
C LEU A 665 -57.32 -3.42 -52.34
N THR A 666 -57.82 -2.49 -51.53
CA THR A 666 -58.60 -1.36 -52.03
C THR A 666 -57.79 -0.42 -52.93
N SER A 667 -56.52 -0.15 -52.58
CA SER A 667 -55.64 0.68 -53.42
C SER A 667 -55.28 -0.03 -54.72
N CYS A 668 -55.03 -1.34 -54.70
CA CYS A 668 -54.66 -2.08 -55.90
C CYS A 668 -55.85 -2.31 -56.84
N LEU A 669 -57.07 -2.49 -56.33
CA LEU A 669 -58.28 -2.49 -57.16
C LEU A 669 -58.43 -1.19 -57.95
N VAL A 670 -58.06 -0.06 -57.35
CA VAL A 670 -58.10 1.25 -58.02
C VAL A 670 -56.90 1.45 -58.95
N ASP A 671 -55.68 1.28 -58.45
CA ASP A 671 -54.47 1.67 -59.17
C ASP A 671 -54.03 0.62 -60.21
N LYS A 672 -54.13 -0.68 -59.88
CA LYS A 672 -53.64 -1.78 -60.74
C LYS A 672 -54.69 -2.37 -61.67
N HIS A 673 -55.99 -2.18 -61.37
CA HIS A 673 -57.08 -2.67 -62.22
C HIS A 673 -57.84 -1.51 -62.87
N LEU A 674 -58.52 -0.67 -62.08
CA LEU A 674 -59.35 0.41 -62.64
C LEU A 674 -58.53 1.45 -63.43
N LEU A 675 -57.32 1.78 -62.96
CA LEU A 675 -56.39 2.74 -63.56
C LEU A 675 -55.21 2.08 -64.31
N SER A 676 -55.29 0.76 -64.58
CA SER A 676 -54.27 0.00 -65.33
C SER A 676 -54.13 0.45 -66.78
N PRO A 677 -52.93 0.57 -67.38
CA PRO A 677 -52.80 0.87 -68.81
C PRO A 677 -53.60 -0.09 -69.73
N ASP A 678 -53.86 -1.32 -69.28
CA ASP A 678 -54.57 -2.35 -70.05
C ASP A 678 -56.10 -2.12 -70.13
N THR A 679 -56.67 -1.41 -69.15
CA THR A 679 -58.11 -1.10 -69.12
C THR A 679 -58.40 0.18 -69.92
N THR A 680 -58.83 0.02 -71.16
CA THR A 680 -59.00 1.14 -72.11
C THR A 680 -60.34 1.87 -71.99
N ALA A 681 -61.39 1.19 -71.53
CA ALA A 681 -62.75 1.71 -71.41
C ALA A 681 -63.41 1.21 -70.12
N VAL A 682 -64.14 2.11 -69.44
CA VAL A 682 -64.90 1.81 -68.21
C VAL A 682 -66.33 2.33 -68.39
N ASN A 683 -67.34 1.61 -67.93
CA ASN A 683 -68.74 2.07 -67.94
C ASN A 683 -69.37 2.07 -66.53
N ALA A 684 -70.55 2.68 -66.38
CA ALA A 684 -71.25 2.78 -65.10
C ALA A 684 -71.61 1.41 -64.51
N GLY A 685 -71.86 0.39 -65.34
CA GLY A 685 -72.14 -0.97 -64.91
C GLY A 685 -70.93 -1.64 -64.25
N GLY A 686 -69.74 -1.51 -64.84
CA GLY A 686 -68.49 -2.00 -64.26
C GLY A 686 -68.12 -1.31 -62.95
N LEU A 687 -68.41 0.00 -62.83
CA LEU A 687 -68.22 0.74 -61.58
C LEU A 687 -69.20 0.33 -60.48
N GLN A 688 -70.43 -0.05 -60.82
CA GLN A 688 -71.38 -0.57 -59.82
C GLN A 688 -70.96 -1.93 -59.27
N VAL A 689 -70.37 -2.80 -60.10
CA VAL A 689 -69.80 -4.09 -59.65
C VAL A 689 -68.65 -3.86 -58.68
N LEU A 690 -67.71 -2.95 -59.03
CA LEU A 690 -66.62 -2.58 -58.13
C LEU A 690 -67.11 -1.94 -56.82
N ASN A 691 -68.16 -1.11 -56.89
CA ASN A 691 -68.76 -0.50 -55.71
C ASN A 691 -69.42 -1.53 -54.78
N ALA A 692 -70.05 -2.56 -55.34
CA ALA A 692 -70.60 -3.69 -54.58
C ALA A 692 -69.50 -4.51 -53.90
N ASP A 693 -68.41 -4.79 -54.62
CA ASP A 693 -67.23 -5.51 -54.10
C ASP A 693 -66.55 -4.74 -52.95
N ILE A 694 -66.44 -3.41 -53.05
CA ILE A 694 -65.93 -2.55 -51.96
C ILE A 694 -66.91 -2.48 -50.79
N GLY A 695 -68.21 -2.54 -51.05
CA GLY A 695 -69.23 -2.68 -50.00
C GLY A 695 -69.11 -4.01 -49.24
N TYR A 696 -68.86 -5.10 -49.96
CA TYR A 696 -68.61 -6.43 -49.40
C TYR A 696 -67.33 -6.45 -48.54
N LEU A 697 -66.23 -5.89 -49.06
CA LEU A 697 -64.98 -5.74 -48.30
C LEU A 697 -65.17 -4.90 -47.03
N ALA A 698 -65.91 -3.80 -47.10
CA ALA A 698 -66.18 -2.95 -45.93
C ALA A 698 -67.00 -3.67 -44.85
N THR A 699 -67.99 -4.47 -45.25
CA THR A 699 -68.83 -5.23 -44.30
C THR A 699 -68.03 -6.30 -43.56
N ASN A 700 -67.07 -6.95 -44.25
CA ASN A 700 -66.20 -7.94 -43.61
C ASN A 700 -65.08 -7.28 -42.78
N ALA A 701 -64.55 -6.14 -43.22
CA ALA A 701 -63.59 -5.36 -42.44
C ALA A 701 -64.16 -4.88 -41.09
N GLU A 702 -65.44 -4.52 -41.02
CA GLU A 702 -66.11 -4.19 -39.74
C GLU A 702 -66.17 -5.38 -38.78
N LYS A 703 -66.34 -6.61 -39.30
CA LYS A 703 -66.30 -7.84 -38.48
C LYS A 703 -64.89 -8.14 -37.96
N ASP A 704 -63.87 -7.76 -38.73
CA ASP A 704 -62.46 -7.94 -38.39
C ASP A 704 -61.90 -6.80 -37.49
N GLY A 705 -62.75 -5.85 -37.07
CA GLY A 705 -62.38 -4.75 -36.17
C GLY A 705 -61.65 -3.58 -36.86
N VAL A 706 -61.70 -3.49 -38.19
CA VAL A 706 -61.04 -2.42 -38.96
C VAL A 706 -61.95 -1.21 -39.13
N GLU A 707 -61.41 0.00 -38.93
CA GLU A 707 -62.16 1.23 -39.13
C GLU A 707 -62.60 1.41 -40.61
N ALA A 708 -63.88 1.77 -40.81
CA ALA A 708 -64.45 2.06 -42.14
C ALA A 708 -63.71 3.18 -42.91
N GLY A 709 -62.87 3.96 -42.22
CA GLY A 709 -62.06 5.03 -42.79
C GLY A 709 -61.08 4.57 -43.87
N VAL A 710 -60.68 3.29 -43.89
CA VAL A 710 -59.77 2.69 -44.89
C VAL A 710 -60.34 2.74 -46.30
N PHE A 711 -61.66 2.52 -46.44
CA PHE A 711 -62.33 2.49 -47.75
C PHE A 711 -62.81 3.86 -48.22
N ALA A 712 -62.75 4.89 -47.36
CA ALA A 712 -63.32 6.20 -47.63
C ALA A 712 -62.76 6.88 -48.90
N PRO A 713 -61.44 6.84 -49.21
CA PRO A 713 -60.91 7.42 -50.45
C PRO A 713 -61.54 6.81 -51.71
N THR A 714 -61.70 5.49 -51.72
CA THR A 714 -62.22 4.77 -52.89
C THR A 714 -63.74 4.83 -52.97
N LYS A 715 -64.44 4.75 -51.84
CA LYS A 715 -65.89 4.98 -51.80
C LYS A 715 -66.24 6.39 -52.29
N GLN A 716 -65.51 7.42 -51.84
CA GLN A 716 -65.69 8.78 -52.35
C GLN A 716 -65.40 8.88 -53.86
N LEU A 717 -64.34 8.21 -54.35
CA LEU A 717 -64.00 8.19 -55.78
C LEU A 717 -65.12 7.61 -56.64
N LEU A 718 -65.73 6.50 -56.20
CA LEU A 718 -66.83 5.86 -56.91
C LEU A 718 -68.13 6.64 -56.76
N GLU A 719 -68.45 7.15 -55.56
CA GLU A 719 -69.69 7.89 -55.29
C GLU A 719 -69.77 9.21 -56.06
N VAL A 720 -68.68 9.97 -56.18
CA VAL A 720 -68.66 11.23 -56.97
C VAL A 720 -69.04 10.96 -58.43
N VAL A 721 -68.57 9.85 -58.98
CA VAL A 721 -68.82 9.48 -60.38
C VAL A 721 -70.20 8.87 -60.59
N LEU A 722 -70.62 7.97 -59.68
CA LEU A 722 -71.90 7.26 -59.75
C LEU A 722 -73.10 8.15 -59.41
N ARG A 723 -72.93 9.17 -58.56
CA ARG A 723 -73.97 10.17 -58.22
C ARG A 723 -73.92 11.43 -59.10
N GLU A 724 -73.04 11.46 -60.10
CA GLU A 724 -72.83 12.60 -61.01
C GLU A 724 -72.44 13.93 -60.32
N LYS A 725 -71.75 13.88 -59.19
CA LYS A 725 -71.40 15.03 -58.35
C LYS A 725 -69.99 15.60 -58.61
N VAL A 726 -69.41 15.31 -59.79
CA VAL A 726 -68.06 15.78 -60.17
C VAL A 726 -67.97 17.31 -60.13
N GLY A 727 -69.04 18.01 -60.53
CA GLY A 727 -69.11 19.48 -60.47
C GLY A 727 -69.07 20.06 -59.05
N GLU A 728 -69.72 19.40 -58.08
CA GLU A 728 -69.72 19.81 -56.67
C GLU A 728 -68.31 19.69 -56.07
N TYR A 729 -67.58 18.63 -56.41
CA TYR A 729 -66.19 18.45 -55.99
C TYR A 729 -65.25 19.53 -56.56
N VAL A 730 -65.38 19.84 -57.85
CA VAL A 730 -64.59 20.90 -58.52
C VAL A 730 -64.90 22.28 -57.93
N GLN A 731 -66.16 22.57 -57.64
CA GLN A 731 -66.59 23.80 -56.98
C GLN A 731 -66.02 23.90 -55.55
N GLY A 732 -66.01 22.79 -54.81
CA GLY A 732 -65.41 22.71 -53.48
C GLY A 732 -63.89 22.95 -53.48
N LEU A 733 -63.17 22.45 -54.49
CA LEU A 733 -61.74 22.72 -54.69
C LEU A 733 -61.44 24.20 -54.99
N GLN A 734 -62.34 24.89 -55.71
CA GLN A 734 -62.16 26.28 -56.12
C GLN A 734 -62.60 27.31 -55.06
N THR A 735 -63.64 27.00 -54.28
CA THR A 735 -64.29 27.95 -53.36
C THR A 735 -64.07 27.64 -51.88
N GLY A 736 -63.53 26.46 -51.55
CA GLY A 736 -63.31 26.01 -50.17
C GLY A 736 -64.56 25.58 -49.40
N ARG A 737 -65.77 25.83 -49.91
CA ARG A 737 -67.05 25.35 -49.33
C ARG A 737 -67.35 23.93 -49.82
N GLY A 738 -67.67 23.01 -48.91
CA GLY A 738 -67.98 21.61 -49.25
C GLY A 738 -66.75 20.68 -49.37
N ARG A 739 -65.57 21.14 -48.96
CA ARG A 739 -64.33 20.33 -48.96
C ARG A 739 -64.40 19.14 -47.99
N GLU A 740 -65.22 19.23 -46.94
CA GLU A 740 -65.36 18.19 -45.91
C GLU A 740 -66.03 16.91 -46.45
N GLU A 741 -67.03 17.03 -47.34
CA GLU A 741 -67.78 15.87 -47.88
C GLU A 741 -66.91 14.96 -48.77
N TRP A 742 -65.88 15.53 -49.41
CA TRP A 742 -64.99 14.83 -50.35
C TRP A 742 -63.51 14.92 -49.95
N ALA A 743 -63.23 15.11 -48.65
CA ALA A 743 -61.90 15.43 -48.14
C ALA A 743 -60.83 14.34 -48.38
N LYS A 744 -61.23 13.08 -48.56
CA LYS A 744 -60.33 11.92 -48.73
C LYS A 744 -60.19 11.49 -50.19
N LEU A 745 -60.80 12.22 -51.14
CA LEU A 745 -60.76 11.92 -52.56
C LEU A 745 -59.45 12.39 -53.21
N ASP A 746 -58.76 11.50 -53.92
CA ASP A 746 -57.60 11.88 -54.73
C ASP A 746 -58.04 12.38 -56.11
N GLY A 747 -57.85 13.68 -56.35
CA GLY A 747 -58.16 14.33 -57.62
C GLY A 747 -57.41 13.75 -58.82
N ARG A 748 -56.20 13.18 -58.65
CA ARG A 748 -55.45 12.57 -59.75
C ARG A 748 -56.07 11.25 -60.20
N ARG A 749 -56.47 10.41 -59.24
CA ARG A 749 -57.20 9.16 -59.51
C ARG A 749 -58.54 9.43 -60.20
N LEU A 750 -59.25 10.49 -59.80
CA LEU A 750 -60.50 10.92 -60.45
C LEU A 750 -60.30 11.36 -61.90
N VAL A 751 -59.23 12.09 -62.22
CA VAL A 751 -58.91 12.47 -63.62
C VAL A 751 -58.67 11.23 -64.49
N GLY A 752 -57.90 10.26 -64.00
CA GLY A 752 -57.62 9.01 -64.71
C GLY A 752 -58.90 8.18 -64.94
N LEU A 753 -59.81 8.19 -63.97
CA LEU A 753 -61.10 7.50 -64.07
C LEU A 753 -62.04 8.17 -65.09
N LEU A 754 -62.15 9.50 -65.08
CA LEU A 754 -62.99 10.25 -66.02
C LEU A 754 -62.54 10.10 -67.49
N GLU A 755 -61.22 10.00 -67.73
CA GLU A 755 -60.68 9.71 -69.06
C GLU A 755 -61.16 8.37 -69.60
N ARG A 756 -61.14 7.32 -68.78
CA ARG A 756 -61.54 5.96 -69.15
C ARG A 756 -63.05 5.82 -69.30
N LEU A 757 -63.81 6.54 -68.48
CA LEU A 757 -65.27 6.65 -68.61
C LEU A 757 -65.68 7.38 -69.89
N GLY A 758 -64.93 8.40 -70.32
CA GLY A 758 -65.16 9.07 -71.60
C GLY A 758 -64.96 8.13 -72.80
N ARG A 759 -63.99 7.21 -72.72
CA ARG A 759 -63.71 6.19 -73.76
C ARG A 759 -64.71 5.03 -73.76
N GLY A 760 -65.31 4.70 -72.62
CA GLY A 760 -66.29 3.61 -72.46
C GLY A 760 -67.76 4.03 -72.48
N ALA A 761 -68.05 5.31 -72.73
CA ALA A 761 -69.42 5.83 -72.82
C ALA A 761 -70.15 5.28 -74.05
N ARG A 762 -71.43 4.93 -73.90
CA ARG A 762 -72.24 4.33 -74.98
C ARG A 762 -72.83 5.36 -75.95
N GLY A 763 -72.66 6.66 -75.68
CA GLY A 763 -73.15 7.77 -76.51
C GLY A 763 -72.18 8.96 -76.54
N GLY A 764 -72.16 9.69 -77.67
CA GLY A 764 -71.24 10.81 -77.90
C GLY A 764 -71.44 12.01 -76.96
N GLU A 765 -72.67 12.24 -76.50
CA GLU A 765 -72.97 13.32 -75.54
C GLU A 765 -72.41 13.03 -74.14
N GLU A 766 -72.49 11.79 -73.68
CA GLU A 766 -71.92 11.34 -72.40
C GLU A 766 -70.39 11.41 -72.44
N ALA A 767 -69.76 10.96 -73.53
CA ALA A 767 -68.33 11.07 -73.74
C ALA A 767 -67.86 12.55 -73.69
N ALA A 768 -68.56 13.44 -74.40
CA ALA A 768 -68.25 14.87 -74.43
C ALA A 768 -68.49 15.55 -73.06
N ARG A 769 -69.48 15.09 -72.28
CA ARG A 769 -69.70 15.56 -70.90
C ARG A 769 -68.56 15.16 -69.98
N ARG A 770 -68.15 13.88 -69.97
CA ARG A 770 -67.06 13.38 -69.11
C ARG A 770 -65.71 14.01 -69.47
N GLN A 771 -65.46 14.29 -70.75
CA GLN A 771 -64.26 15.00 -71.18
C GLN A 771 -64.23 16.47 -70.70
N ARG A 772 -65.38 17.18 -70.72
CA ARG A 772 -65.49 18.54 -70.17
C ARG A 772 -65.29 18.57 -68.65
N GLU A 773 -65.87 17.62 -67.93
CA GLU A 773 -65.68 17.45 -66.48
C GLU A 773 -64.21 17.21 -66.14
N ARG A 774 -63.52 16.35 -66.91
CA ARG A 774 -62.08 16.10 -66.78
C ARG A 774 -61.24 17.37 -67.00
N GLU A 775 -61.46 18.10 -68.09
CA GLU A 775 -60.71 19.33 -68.39
C GLU A 775 -60.90 20.41 -67.31
N THR A 776 -62.12 20.52 -66.78
CA THR A 776 -62.44 21.45 -65.69
C THR A 776 -61.73 21.05 -64.39
N LEU A 777 -61.71 19.75 -64.08
CA LEU A 777 -61.00 19.21 -62.92
C LEU A 777 -59.48 19.39 -63.03
N VAL A 778 -58.88 19.13 -64.20
CA VAL A 778 -57.44 19.35 -64.44
C VAL A 778 -57.07 20.82 -64.24
N ARG A 779 -57.88 21.76 -64.76
CA ARG A 779 -57.67 23.19 -64.54
C ARG A 779 -57.79 23.58 -63.07
N ALA A 780 -58.77 23.03 -62.35
CA ALA A 780 -58.95 23.28 -60.92
C ALA A 780 -57.77 22.76 -60.08
N LEU A 781 -57.26 21.56 -60.39
CA LEU A 781 -56.09 20.97 -59.71
C LEU A 781 -54.79 21.76 -60.00
N GLN A 782 -54.58 22.22 -61.23
CA GLN A 782 -53.43 23.07 -61.59
C GLN A 782 -53.51 24.48 -60.97
N GLY A 783 -54.72 25.03 -60.81
CA GLY A 783 -54.95 26.31 -60.15
C GLY A 783 -54.74 26.27 -58.63
N GLY A 784 -55.03 25.14 -57.98
CA GLY A 784 -54.79 24.92 -56.55
C GLY A 784 -53.31 24.87 -56.16
N LEU A 785 -52.45 24.30 -57.02
CA LEU A 785 -50.99 24.22 -56.82
C LEU A 785 -50.26 25.57 -56.90
N ARG A 786 -50.91 26.63 -57.42
CA ARG A 786 -50.39 28.01 -57.42
C ARG A 786 -50.85 28.84 -56.21
N ARG A 787 -51.72 28.30 -55.35
CA ARG A 787 -52.31 28.99 -54.19
C ARG A 787 -51.98 28.32 -52.83
N MET A 788 -51.21 27.23 -52.85
CA MET A 788 -50.39 26.77 -51.72
C MET A 788 -48.96 27.24 -51.95
#